data_AF-A0A5C3P867-F1
#
_entry.id   AF-A0A5C3P867-F1
#
_cell.length_a   1.000
_cell.length_b   1.000
_cell.length_c   1.000
_cell.angle_alpha   90.00
_cell.angle_beta   90.00
_cell.angle_gamma   90.00
#
_symmetry.space_group_name_H-M   'P 1'
#
loop_
_entity.id
_entity.type
_entity.pdbx_description
1 polymer ?
#
loop_
_entity_poly.entity_id
_entity_poly.type
_entity_poly.pdbx_seq_one_letter_code
_entity_poly.pdbx_strand_id
1 'polypeptide(L)'
;MAPKYSKKKAKFTYAERVLGALSEIQKDHRKHAVHMATLRAQIRKTADARKDRLGPQWSHWVSRTVQRLADDGILDTSDPHGNVTFTPDAKKTITTVRRESLAPGTSPAMEHKIWKDVTRRLSTVGVKRIRRSSAMGVLDDEARPRKRQARKSLSGLTKAELEAELKAALQRLDEAEERQASDAQDDLEELRDELKRREEELEQLRDELVRLKDNDQTARRETIGTVARFLTPPPTHASELSTPSTSRTPAAARRHVSAYGVTRTLSGSLISNLTKRPTPEPSESGSHDAGIEDMIVDDAHERPLSPHYPLDDEHDTTFNRSLETPQSSPVQANLGELDVDADTRHEHDDRNAEIVSLKNEIEAQASQLQQLRDDQARLLVERDELRLSNGDLERTIAQLQDTVAAVREELSHAKDEITSKSAELQQSLDTVNVLRTSHAQAVSEASEHAREAAALKVSFSELQLTQDQLRSQLEDAAADAADLRARLVTEEASRRSAESQLVATTEERDRLLADVADKTALLATTTGELQQARQATDDARRQIGRLEALRESDVAAHLAERSALESRLETSQNEAARLQTEVEGLSSELSTLSEKLSSVVSERNQLMKVVEEQTARASGLEEELSVALDDVRDAEEEIEELRQAKTADEASIQSLKEVLVRLRQVQLDAVEEVNNKMIVTQTAPTPDHRRRSSIASRQSIM
;
A
#
# COMPACT_ATOMS: atom_id res chain seq x y z
N MET A 1 14.22 -65.91 -16.03
CA MET A 1 12.86 -65.51 -15.60
C MET A 1 12.83 -64.01 -15.35
N ALA A 2 11.79 -63.29 -15.79
CA ALA A 2 11.67 -61.86 -15.52
C ALA A 2 11.20 -61.61 -14.06
N PRO A 3 11.72 -60.58 -13.35
CA PRO A 3 11.27 -60.24 -12.01
C PRO A 3 9.82 -59.74 -12.06
N LYS A 4 8.92 -60.45 -11.39
CA LYS A 4 7.51 -60.03 -11.25
C LYS A 4 7.44 -58.79 -10.34
N TYR A 5 7.47 -57.61 -10.95
CA TYR A 5 7.29 -56.32 -10.24
C TYR A 5 6.02 -56.38 -9.40
N SER A 6 6.17 -56.40 -8.07
CA SER A 6 5.03 -56.37 -7.17
C SER A 6 4.26 -55.05 -7.35
N LYS A 7 2.94 -55.14 -7.55
CA LYS A 7 2.08 -53.95 -7.71
C LYS A 7 2.30 -53.04 -6.51
N LYS A 8 2.87 -51.86 -6.75
CA LYS A 8 3.24 -50.90 -5.70
C LYS A 8 1.99 -50.55 -4.88
N LYS A 9 1.90 -51.06 -3.65
CA LYS A 9 0.81 -50.69 -2.72
C LYS A 9 0.76 -49.16 -2.61
N ALA A 10 -0.45 -48.59 -2.68
CA ALA A 10 -0.65 -47.18 -2.39
C ALA A 10 -0.17 -46.89 -0.95
N LYS A 11 0.65 -45.84 -0.79
CA LYS A 11 1.11 -45.37 0.51
C LYS A 11 0.12 -44.35 1.02
N PHE A 12 -0.65 -44.68 2.05
CA PHE A 12 -1.61 -43.73 2.62
C PHE A 12 -0.92 -42.72 3.52
N THR A 13 -1.19 -41.44 3.29
CA THR A 13 -0.80 -40.32 4.14
C THR A 13 -1.50 -40.42 5.50
N TYR A 14 -0.97 -39.74 6.52
CA TYR A 14 -1.63 -39.72 7.82
C TYR A 14 -2.98 -38.98 7.78
N ALA A 15 -3.17 -38.01 6.86
CA ALA A 15 -4.45 -37.33 6.68
C ALA A 15 -5.53 -38.29 6.15
N GLU A 16 -5.22 -39.05 5.08
CA GLU A 16 -6.13 -40.07 4.53
C GLU A 16 -6.47 -41.15 5.59
N ARG A 17 -5.50 -41.53 6.44
CA ARG A 17 -5.74 -42.48 7.56
C ARG A 17 -6.65 -41.89 8.64
N VAL A 18 -6.43 -40.63 9.03
CA VAL A 18 -7.23 -39.92 10.06
C VAL A 18 -8.66 -39.72 9.60
N LEU A 19 -8.88 -39.14 8.42
CA LEU A 19 -10.21 -38.84 7.89
C LEU A 19 -11.02 -40.14 7.66
N GLY A 20 -10.36 -41.18 7.12
CA GLY A 20 -10.97 -42.49 6.93
C GLY A 20 -11.38 -43.15 8.24
N ALA A 21 -10.46 -43.26 9.21
CA ALA A 21 -10.75 -43.88 10.51
C ALA A 21 -11.82 -43.10 11.31
N LEU A 22 -11.82 -41.76 11.23
CA LEU A 22 -12.84 -40.94 11.89
C LEU A 22 -14.23 -41.21 11.28
N SER A 23 -14.35 -41.23 9.95
CA SER A 23 -15.63 -41.51 9.30
C SER A 23 -16.11 -42.96 9.47
N GLU A 24 -15.20 -43.91 9.65
CA GLU A 24 -15.52 -45.31 9.96
C GLU A 24 -16.12 -45.42 11.37
N ILE A 25 -15.46 -44.83 12.38
CA ILE A 25 -15.98 -44.77 13.77
C ILE A 25 -17.35 -44.08 13.83
N GLN A 26 -17.51 -42.94 13.15
CA GLN A 26 -18.79 -42.22 13.13
C GLN A 26 -19.93 -43.03 12.48
N LYS A 27 -19.62 -43.82 11.45
CA LYS A 27 -20.58 -44.70 10.77
C LYS A 27 -20.96 -45.89 11.66
N ASP A 28 -19.98 -46.58 12.23
CA ASP A 28 -20.17 -47.82 12.98
C ASP A 28 -20.83 -47.57 14.35
N HIS A 29 -20.46 -46.48 15.03
CA HIS A 29 -20.94 -46.17 16.38
C HIS A 29 -22.04 -45.10 16.44
N ARG A 30 -22.43 -44.49 15.31
CA ARG A 30 -23.39 -43.36 15.20
C ARG A 30 -23.05 -42.11 16.05
N LYS A 31 -21.86 -42.01 16.63
CA LYS A 31 -21.41 -40.87 17.44
C LYS A 31 -20.75 -39.82 16.55
N HIS A 32 -21.13 -38.54 16.69
CA HIS A 32 -20.53 -37.45 15.91
C HIS A 32 -19.13 -37.03 16.40
N ALA A 33 -18.85 -37.20 17.69
CA ALA A 33 -17.59 -36.88 18.34
C ALA A 33 -16.82 -38.15 18.73
N VAL A 34 -15.49 -38.13 18.52
CA VAL A 34 -14.61 -39.29 18.71
C VAL A 34 -13.36 -38.91 19.48
N HIS A 35 -13.15 -39.50 20.65
CA HIS A 35 -11.97 -39.27 21.47
C HIS A 35 -10.66 -39.68 20.75
N MET A 36 -9.61 -38.87 20.92
CA MET A 36 -8.28 -39.06 20.31
C MET A 36 -7.70 -40.47 20.50
N ALA A 37 -7.93 -41.11 21.65
CA ALA A 37 -7.45 -42.49 21.89
C ALA A 37 -8.16 -43.52 20.98
N THR A 38 -9.47 -43.38 20.79
CA THR A 38 -10.29 -44.25 19.92
C THR A 38 -9.90 -44.09 18.46
N LEU A 39 -9.69 -42.84 18.01
CA LEU A 39 -9.21 -42.52 16.67
C LEU A 39 -7.84 -43.16 16.39
N ARG A 40 -6.89 -43.05 17.33
CA ARG A 40 -5.57 -43.72 17.24
C ARG A 40 -5.73 -45.25 17.18
N ALA A 41 -6.61 -45.85 17.98
CA ALA A 41 -6.82 -47.30 17.97
C ALA A 41 -7.35 -47.81 16.62
N GLN A 42 -8.31 -47.11 16.00
CA GLN A 42 -8.83 -47.46 14.67
C GLN A 42 -7.79 -47.25 13.57
N ILE A 43 -6.94 -46.21 13.65
CA ILE A 43 -5.83 -46.00 12.69
C ILE A 43 -4.83 -47.17 12.75
N ARG A 44 -4.59 -47.74 13.94
CA ARG A 44 -3.80 -48.98 14.07
C ARG A 44 -4.52 -50.17 13.42
N LYS A 45 -5.75 -50.46 13.85
CA LYS A 45 -6.59 -51.58 13.34
C LYS A 45 -6.71 -51.59 11.81
N THR A 46 -6.95 -50.43 11.20
CA THR A 46 -7.09 -50.28 9.74
C THR A 46 -5.77 -50.38 8.98
N ALA A 47 -4.64 -49.95 9.57
CA ALA A 47 -3.31 -50.14 9.00
C ALA A 47 -2.90 -51.61 9.02
N ASP A 48 -3.14 -52.30 10.14
CA ASP A 48 -2.86 -53.73 10.30
C ASP A 48 -3.68 -54.57 9.32
N ALA A 49 -4.99 -54.30 9.20
CA ALA A 49 -5.88 -54.95 8.23
C ALA A 49 -5.43 -54.75 6.77
N ARG A 50 -4.97 -53.54 6.42
CA ARG A 50 -4.42 -53.22 5.07
C ARG A 50 -2.97 -53.71 4.88
N LYS A 51 -2.34 -54.26 5.92
CA LYS A 51 -0.92 -54.64 5.99
C LYS A 51 -0.02 -53.47 5.54
N ASP A 52 -0.26 -52.30 6.14
CA ASP A 52 0.43 -51.03 5.95
C ASP A 52 1.23 -50.71 7.23
N ARG A 53 2.54 -50.47 7.10
CA ARG A 53 3.43 -50.27 8.26
C ARG A 53 3.38 -48.83 8.77
N LEU A 54 2.74 -48.63 9.91
CA LEU A 54 2.87 -47.41 10.71
C LEU A 54 4.33 -47.23 11.18
N GLY A 55 4.81 -45.99 11.19
CA GLY A 55 6.17 -45.66 11.66
C GLY A 55 6.28 -45.62 13.19
N PRO A 56 7.49 -45.66 13.79
CA PRO A 56 7.66 -45.72 15.24
C PRO A 56 7.03 -44.55 16.02
N GLN A 57 6.90 -43.37 15.39
CA GLN A 57 6.25 -42.18 15.97
C GLN A 57 4.83 -41.91 15.41
N TRP A 58 4.15 -42.92 14.86
CA TRP A 58 2.85 -42.74 14.19
C TRP A 58 1.79 -42.05 15.07
N SER A 59 1.78 -42.28 16.39
CA SER A 59 0.81 -41.67 17.31
C SER A 59 1.00 -40.16 17.47
N HIS A 60 2.26 -39.68 17.46
CA HIS A 60 2.60 -38.26 17.41
C HIS A 60 2.24 -37.66 16.05
N TRP A 61 2.56 -38.36 14.94
CA TRP A 61 2.18 -37.92 13.60
C TRP A 61 0.66 -37.87 13.39
N VAL A 62 -0.11 -38.77 13.98
CA VAL A 62 -1.59 -38.71 14.01
C VAL A 62 -2.07 -37.46 14.73
N SER A 63 -1.59 -37.15 15.94
CA SER A 63 -2.01 -35.92 16.63
C SER A 63 -1.58 -34.65 15.90
N ARG A 64 -0.37 -34.60 15.35
CA ARG A 64 0.09 -33.47 14.53
C ARG A 64 -0.72 -33.32 13.23
N THR A 65 -1.23 -34.43 12.70
CA THR A 65 -2.13 -34.42 11.54
C THR A 65 -3.53 -33.97 11.93
N VAL A 66 -4.08 -34.39 13.08
CA VAL A 66 -5.39 -33.90 13.55
C VAL A 66 -5.33 -32.41 13.85
N GLN A 67 -4.28 -31.93 14.53
CA GLN A 67 -4.08 -30.49 14.75
C GLN A 67 -4.05 -29.75 13.42
N ARG A 68 -3.19 -30.19 12.47
CA ARG A 68 -3.15 -29.59 11.14
C ARG A 68 -4.52 -29.62 10.44
N LEU A 69 -5.26 -30.71 10.52
CA LEU A 69 -6.59 -30.80 9.91
C LEU A 69 -7.62 -29.90 10.61
N ALA A 70 -7.40 -29.49 11.86
CA ALA A 70 -8.18 -28.45 12.53
C ALA A 70 -7.71 -27.03 12.12
N ASP A 71 -6.39 -26.82 11.99
CA ASP A 71 -5.81 -25.59 11.45
C ASP A 71 -6.26 -25.35 9.97
N ASP A 72 -6.37 -26.42 9.18
CA ASP A 72 -6.93 -26.47 7.81
C ASP A 72 -8.48 -26.38 7.81
N GLY A 73 -9.15 -26.27 8.98
CA GLY A 73 -10.61 -26.11 9.14
C GLY A 73 -11.46 -27.37 8.91
N ILE A 74 -10.84 -28.53 8.67
CA ILE A 74 -11.49 -29.79 8.27
C ILE A 74 -12.07 -30.56 9.47
N LEU A 75 -11.38 -30.49 10.61
CA LEU A 75 -11.76 -31.11 11.87
C LEU A 75 -12.02 -30.05 12.93
N ASP A 76 -12.91 -30.36 13.86
CA ASP A 76 -13.13 -29.58 15.06
C ASP A 76 -12.55 -30.35 16.27
N THR A 77 -11.75 -29.66 17.07
CA THR A 77 -11.11 -30.13 18.29
C THR A 77 -11.33 -29.16 19.47
N SER A 78 -12.37 -28.33 19.40
CA SER A 78 -12.74 -27.36 20.45
C SER A 78 -13.26 -28.01 21.74
N ASP A 79 -13.62 -29.29 21.70
CA ASP A 79 -14.07 -30.05 22.87
C ASP A 79 -12.90 -30.27 23.87
N PRO A 80 -12.98 -29.72 25.11
CA PRO A 80 -11.92 -29.83 26.10
C PRO A 80 -11.64 -31.28 26.56
N HIS A 81 -12.52 -32.23 26.25
CA HIS A 81 -12.32 -33.66 26.51
C HIS A 81 -11.46 -34.36 25.44
N GLY A 82 -10.89 -33.63 24.48
CA GLY A 82 -10.00 -34.19 23.46
C GLY A 82 -10.73 -35.05 22.42
N ASN A 83 -12.00 -34.74 22.18
CA ASN A 83 -12.78 -35.31 21.09
C ASN A 83 -12.50 -34.59 19.77
N VAL A 84 -12.66 -35.33 18.69
CA VAL A 84 -12.48 -34.87 17.32
C VAL A 84 -13.81 -35.05 16.58
N THR A 85 -14.26 -34.03 15.87
CA THR A 85 -15.44 -34.09 14.98
C THR A 85 -15.08 -33.57 13.59
N PHE A 86 -15.95 -33.77 12.59
CA PHE A 86 -15.84 -33.03 11.32
C PHE A 86 -16.59 -31.71 11.42
N THR A 87 -15.94 -30.62 11.00
CA THR A 87 -16.54 -29.30 10.79
C THR A 87 -17.77 -29.42 9.88
N PRO A 88 -18.84 -28.61 10.06
CA PRO A 88 -20.01 -28.65 9.18
C PRO A 88 -19.70 -28.49 7.69
N ASP A 89 -18.68 -27.69 7.34
CA ASP A 89 -18.24 -27.56 5.95
C ASP A 89 -17.58 -28.83 5.41
N ALA A 90 -16.61 -29.39 6.14
CA ALA A 90 -15.99 -30.67 5.77
C ALA A 90 -17.01 -31.80 5.60
N LYS A 91 -18.08 -31.84 6.41
CA LYS A 91 -19.21 -32.78 6.22
C LYS A 91 -19.91 -32.57 4.87
N LYS A 92 -20.13 -31.33 4.43
CA LYS A 92 -20.64 -31.01 3.08
C LYS A 92 -19.66 -31.49 2.02
N THR A 93 -18.38 -31.13 2.10
CA THR A 93 -17.37 -31.51 1.09
C THR A 93 -17.20 -33.02 0.96
N ILE A 94 -17.20 -33.76 2.08
CA ILE A 94 -17.17 -35.23 2.10
C ILE A 94 -18.41 -35.80 1.42
N THR A 95 -19.59 -35.21 1.64
CA THR A 95 -20.85 -35.63 1.01
C THR A 95 -20.86 -35.35 -0.50
N THR A 96 -20.35 -34.19 -0.92
CA THR A 96 -20.21 -33.82 -2.34
C THR A 96 -19.19 -34.71 -3.06
N VAL A 97 -17.97 -34.88 -2.53
CA VAL A 97 -16.95 -35.75 -3.13
C VAL A 97 -17.39 -37.23 -3.13
N ARG A 98 -18.19 -37.66 -2.13
CA ARG A 98 -18.88 -38.96 -2.18
C ARG A 98 -19.85 -39.03 -3.34
N ARG A 99 -20.79 -38.07 -3.48
CA ARG A 99 -21.78 -38.02 -4.58
C ARG A 99 -21.11 -38.03 -5.95
N GLU A 100 -20.06 -37.24 -6.16
CA GLU A 100 -19.24 -37.21 -7.38
C GLU A 100 -18.48 -38.53 -7.65
N SER A 101 -18.17 -39.31 -6.62
CA SER A 101 -17.41 -40.56 -6.72
C SER A 101 -18.29 -41.82 -6.75
N LEU A 102 -19.59 -41.69 -6.50
CA LEU A 102 -20.55 -42.79 -6.34
C LEU A 102 -21.25 -43.14 -7.66
N ALA A 103 -20.51 -43.76 -8.57
CA ALA A 103 -21.14 -44.73 -9.47
C ALA A 103 -21.65 -45.92 -8.63
N PRO A 104 -22.78 -46.57 -8.97
CA PRO A 104 -23.33 -47.68 -8.19
C PRO A 104 -22.34 -48.86 -8.07
N GLY A 105 -21.89 -49.15 -6.83
CA GLY A 105 -20.94 -50.23 -6.56
C GLY A 105 -19.59 -49.78 -5.96
N THR A 106 -19.59 -49.02 -4.86
CA THR A 106 -18.36 -48.57 -4.18
C THR A 106 -17.57 -49.72 -3.55
N SER A 107 -16.53 -50.16 -4.23
CA SER A 107 -15.45 -50.96 -3.63
C SER A 107 -14.71 -50.15 -2.53
N PRO A 108 -14.21 -50.80 -1.46
CA PRO A 108 -13.33 -50.15 -0.46
C PRO A 108 -12.07 -49.48 -1.03
N ALA A 109 -11.69 -49.81 -2.27
CA ALA A 109 -10.63 -49.11 -2.99
C ALA A 109 -11.00 -47.64 -3.32
N MET A 110 -12.30 -47.32 -3.46
CA MET A 110 -12.80 -46.01 -3.88
C MET A 110 -12.82 -44.99 -2.73
N GLU A 111 -13.02 -45.43 -1.48
CA GLU A 111 -12.95 -44.56 -0.29
C GLU A 111 -11.59 -43.86 -0.19
N HIS A 112 -10.52 -44.54 -0.57
CA HIS A 112 -9.17 -43.95 -0.61
C HIS A 112 -9.05 -42.79 -1.60
N LYS A 113 -9.77 -42.83 -2.73
CA LYS A 113 -9.84 -41.71 -3.68
C LYS A 113 -10.60 -40.54 -3.06
N ILE A 114 -11.76 -40.82 -2.44
CA ILE A 114 -12.58 -39.81 -1.74
C ILE A 114 -11.75 -39.07 -0.68
N TRP A 115 -11.04 -39.76 0.21
CA TRP A 115 -10.22 -39.08 1.24
C TRP A 115 -9.07 -38.26 0.66
N LYS A 116 -8.44 -38.74 -0.41
CA LYS A 116 -7.38 -38.02 -1.13
C LYS A 116 -7.88 -36.77 -1.85
N ASP A 117 -9.13 -36.78 -2.30
CA ASP A 117 -9.73 -35.67 -3.05
C ASP A 117 -10.37 -34.65 -2.10
N VAL A 118 -10.97 -35.09 -0.98
CA VAL A 118 -11.35 -34.23 0.16
C VAL A 118 -10.13 -33.48 0.72
N THR A 119 -9.03 -34.19 0.99
CA THR A 119 -7.78 -33.56 1.48
C THR A 119 -7.22 -32.53 0.49
N ARG A 120 -7.44 -32.72 -0.82
CA ARG A 120 -6.97 -31.79 -1.86
C ARG A 120 -7.89 -30.61 -2.13
N ARG A 121 -9.21 -30.73 -1.89
CA ARG A 121 -10.15 -29.60 -1.98
C ARG A 121 -10.08 -28.69 -0.76
N LEU A 122 -9.83 -29.25 0.43
CA LEU A 122 -9.85 -28.50 1.69
C LEU A 122 -8.47 -28.00 2.16
N SER A 123 -7.36 -28.53 1.61
CA SER A 123 -6.01 -28.01 1.90
C SER A 123 -5.78 -26.66 1.20
N THR A 124 -6.33 -25.59 1.77
CA THR A 124 -6.12 -24.18 1.36
C THR A 124 -4.65 -23.75 1.41
N VAL A 125 -3.81 -24.46 2.18
CA VAL A 125 -2.35 -24.28 2.23
C VAL A 125 -1.75 -24.32 0.82
N GLY A 126 -1.42 -23.12 0.33
CA GLY A 126 -1.28 -22.79 -1.09
C GLY A 126 -0.68 -23.88 -1.98
N VAL A 127 -1.46 -24.26 -3.00
CA VAL A 127 -1.03 -25.13 -4.10
C VAL A 127 0.13 -24.46 -4.84
N LYS A 128 1.37 -24.72 -4.40
CA LYS A 128 2.58 -24.35 -5.13
C LYS A 128 2.48 -24.94 -6.52
N ARG A 129 2.21 -24.07 -7.50
CA ARG A 129 1.84 -24.38 -8.89
C ARG A 129 2.39 -25.73 -9.33
N ILE A 130 1.52 -26.74 -9.39
CA ILE A 130 1.90 -28.01 -10.02
C ILE A 130 2.27 -27.65 -11.46
N ARG A 131 3.56 -27.76 -11.79
CA ARG A 131 4.05 -27.63 -13.16
C ARG A 131 3.42 -28.78 -13.97
N ARG A 132 2.24 -28.52 -14.53
CA ARG A 132 1.71 -29.27 -15.66
C ARG A 132 2.72 -29.10 -16.79
N SER A 133 3.59 -30.07 -16.96
CA SER A 133 4.40 -30.21 -18.16
C SER A 133 3.46 -30.67 -19.29
N SER A 134 2.82 -29.70 -19.94
CA SER A 134 2.05 -29.89 -21.17
C SER A 134 3.00 -30.22 -22.32
N ALA A 135 3.42 -31.48 -22.40
CA ALA A 135 4.23 -32.00 -23.48
C ALA A 135 3.31 -32.55 -24.59
N MET A 136 2.86 -31.65 -25.47
CA MET A 136 2.06 -31.95 -26.68
C MET A 136 2.25 -30.82 -27.70
N GLY A 137 3.04 -31.06 -28.76
CA GLY A 137 3.41 -30.05 -29.76
C GLY A 137 4.36 -28.95 -29.23
N VAL A 138 5.20 -28.30 -30.04
CA VAL A 138 5.45 -28.42 -31.49
C VAL A 138 6.97 -28.54 -31.71
N LEU A 139 7.39 -29.08 -32.86
CA LEU A 139 8.79 -29.17 -33.28
C LEU A 139 9.32 -27.79 -33.73
N ASP A 140 10.43 -27.35 -33.15
CA ASP A 140 11.50 -26.66 -33.90
C ASP A 140 12.86 -26.89 -33.19
N ASP A 141 13.96 -26.60 -33.88
CA ASP A 141 15.32 -27.08 -33.56
C ASP A 141 16.22 -26.02 -32.83
N GLU A 142 17.54 -26.27 -32.78
CA GLU A 142 18.63 -25.37 -32.34
C GLU A 142 18.79 -25.10 -30.83
N ALA A 143 19.46 -26.06 -30.18
CA ALA A 143 20.68 -25.84 -29.39
C ALA A 143 20.77 -24.67 -28.36
N ARG A 144 20.73 -25.00 -27.05
CA ARG A 144 21.93 -24.97 -26.15
C ARG A 144 21.62 -25.31 -24.67
N PRO A 145 22.51 -26.02 -23.96
CA PRO A 145 22.32 -26.33 -22.54
C PRO A 145 22.66 -25.13 -21.63
N ARG A 146 21.64 -24.39 -21.16
CA ARG A 146 21.84 -23.35 -20.14
C ARG A 146 22.30 -23.96 -18.81
N LYS A 147 23.59 -23.82 -18.50
CA LYS A 147 24.17 -24.11 -17.19
C LYS A 147 23.38 -23.39 -16.09
N ARG A 148 23.15 -24.07 -14.96
CA ARG A 148 22.61 -23.44 -13.74
C ARG A 148 23.57 -22.34 -13.26
N GLN A 149 23.29 -21.08 -13.59
CA GLN A 149 23.92 -19.97 -12.89
C GLN A 149 23.45 -20.01 -11.43
N ALA A 150 24.40 -20.00 -10.50
CA ALA A 150 24.09 -19.76 -9.10
C ALA A 150 23.50 -18.36 -8.96
N ARG A 151 22.52 -18.21 -8.06
CA ARG A 151 22.02 -16.89 -7.66
C ARG A 151 23.19 -16.10 -7.07
N LYS A 152 23.69 -15.10 -7.80
CA LYS A 152 24.52 -14.04 -7.19
C LYS A 152 23.68 -13.38 -6.10
N SER A 153 24.26 -13.08 -4.95
CA SER A 153 23.60 -12.27 -3.94
C SER A 153 23.47 -10.83 -4.44
N LEU A 154 22.37 -10.15 -4.07
CA LEU A 154 22.09 -8.76 -4.46
C LEU A 154 23.15 -7.76 -3.92
N SER A 155 24.05 -8.21 -3.04
CA SER A 155 25.12 -7.45 -2.39
C SER A 155 26.34 -7.12 -3.28
N GLY A 156 26.25 -7.34 -4.59
CA GLY A 156 27.40 -7.21 -5.51
C GLY A 156 27.04 -6.70 -6.91
N LEU A 157 25.85 -6.11 -7.07
CA LEU A 157 25.43 -5.41 -8.28
C LEU A 157 25.76 -3.92 -8.12
N THR A 158 26.22 -3.28 -9.20
CA THR A 158 26.42 -1.83 -9.23
C THR A 158 25.08 -1.09 -9.18
N LYS A 159 25.09 0.19 -8.79
CA LYS A 159 23.85 1.01 -8.68
C LYS A 159 23.04 1.01 -9.99
N ALA A 160 23.71 1.09 -11.14
CA ALA A 160 23.07 1.05 -12.44
C ALA A 160 22.43 -0.32 -12.76
N GLU A 161 23.06 -1.42 -12.36
CA GLU A 161 22.47 -2.76 -12.49
C GLU A 161 21.26 -2.95 -11.57
N LEU A 162 21.31 -2.42 -10.34
CA LEU A 162 20.16 -2.43 -9.41
C LEU A 162 19.00 -1.57 -9.91
N GLU A 163 19.27 -0.40 -10.48
CA GLU A 163 18.24 0.46 -11.10
C GLU A 163 17.62 -0.20 -12.36
N ALA A 164 18.42 -0.93 -13.14
CA ALA A 164 17.94 -1.71 -14.27
C ALA A 164 17.12 -2.94 -13.84
N GLU A 165 17.56 -3.67 -12.81
CA GLU A 165 16.83 -4.83 -12.27
C GLU A 165 15.54 -4.39 -11.55
N LEU A 166 15.51 -3.21 -10.90
CA LEU A 166 14.30 -2.59 -10.38
C LEU A 166 13.30 -2.26 -11.49
N LYS A 167 13.72 -1.60 -12.57
CA LYS A 167 12.86 -1.31 -13.72
C LYS A 167 12.33 -2.58 -14.38
N ALA A 168 13.18 -3.60 -14.54
CA ALA A 168 12.78 -4.91 -15.04
C ALA A 168 11.94 -5.74 -14.03
N ALA A 169 11.87 -5.35 -12.75
CA ALA A 169 10.96 -5.94 -11.77
C ALA A 169 9.59 -5.27 -11.84
N LEU A 170 9.55 -3.93 -11.95
CA LEU A 170 8.32 -3.15 -12.14
C LEU A 170 7.62 -3.55 -13.44
N GLN A 171 8.31 -3.56 -14.58
CA GLN A 171 7.73 -3.96 -15.86
C GLN A 171 7.14 -5.39 -15.83
N ARG A 172 7.72 -6.31 -15.04
CA ARG A 172 7.18 -7.67 -14.86
C ARG A 172 6.00 -7.75 -13.89
N LEU A 173 5.78 -6.73 -13.09
CA LEU A 173 4.61 -6.57 -12.24
C LEU A 173 3.47 -5.97 -13.07
N ASP A 174 3.75 -4.93 -13.86
CA ASP A 174 2.82 -4.36 -14.85
C ASP A 174 2.32 -5.46 -15.82
N GLU A 175 3.23 -6.20 -16.47
CA GLU A 175 2.89 -7.35 -17.33
C GLU A 175 2.20 -8.53 -16.58
N ALA A 176 2.22 -8.56 -15.24
CA ALA A 176 1.52 -9.58 -14.46
C ALA A 176 0.11 -9.12 -14.09
N GLU A 177 -0.08 -7.83 -13.81
CA GLU A 177 -1.39 -7.22 -13.58
C GLU A 177 -2.21 -7.16 -14.88
N GLU A 178 -1.61 -6.83 -16.03
CA GLU A 178 -2.28 -6.93 -17.35
C GLU A 178 -2.78 -8.35 -17.64
N ARG A 179 -1.95 -9.37 -17.37
CA ARG A 179 -2.34 -10.78 -17.56
C ARG A 179 -3.42 -11.20 -16.57
N GLN A 180 -3.33 -10.78 -15.31
CA GLN A 180 -4.36 -11.09 -14.31
C GLN A 180 -5.69 -10.37 -14.61
N ALA A 181 -5.66 -9.19 -15.23
CA ALA A 181 -6.85 -8.51 -15.73
C ALA A 181 -7.47 -9.25 -16.94
N SER A 182 -6.64 -9.75 -17.86
CA SER A 182 -7.10 -10.58 -18.99
C SER A 182 -7.70 -11.90 -18.50
N ASP A 183 -6.98 -12.67 -17.67
CA ASP A 183 -7.44 -13.94 -17.09
C ASP A 183 -8.80 -13.74 -16.37
N ALA A 184 -8.94 -12.65 -15.61
CA ALA A 184 -10.18 -12.33 -14.90
C ALA A 184 -11.33 -11.85 -15.81
N GLN A 185 -11.02 -11.30 -16.99
CA GLN A 185 -12.04 -10.90 -17.96
C GLN A 185 -12.52 -12.10 -18.80
N ASP A 186 -11.62 -13.04 -19.12
CA ASP A 186 -11.96 -14.33 -19.74
C ASP A 186 -12.84 -15.16 -18.78
N ASP A 187 -12.48 -15.25 -17.49
CA ASP A 187 -13.31 -15.89 -16.44
C ASP A 187 -14.72 -15.25 -16.34
N LEU A 188 -14.82 -13.92 -16.48
CA LEU A 188 -16.10 -13.20 -16.48
C LEU A 188 -16.94 -13.44 -17.75
N GLU A 189 -16.30 -13.72 -18.88
CA GLU A 189 -16.99 -14.06 -20.12
C GLU A 189 -17.49 -15.52 -20.11
N GLU A 190 -16.70 -16.48 -19.61
CA GLU A 190 -17.16 -17.86 -19.39
C GLU A 190 -18.33 -17.92 -18.39
N LEU A 191 -18.28 -17.13 -17.32
CA LEU A 191 -19.38 -17.02 -16.34
C LEU A 191 -20.66 -16.43 -16.95
N ARG A 192 -20.56 -15.47 -17.88
CA ARG A 192 -21.73 -14.93 -18.59
C ARG A 192 -22.36 -15.95 -19.53
N ASP A 193 -21.52 -16.69 -20.26
CA ASP A 193 -21.96 -17.74 -21.17
C ASP A 193 -22.64 -18.90 -20.43
N GLU A 194 -22.10 -19.31 -19.27
CA GLU A 194 -22.74 -20.32 -18.42
C GLU A 194 -24.07 -19.82 -17.81
N LEU A 195 -24.14 -18.55 -17.37
CA LEU A 195 -25.39 -17.96 -16.86
C LEU A 195 -26.47 -17.98 -17.95
N LYS A 196 -26.11 -17.56 -19.18
CA LYS A 196 -26.99 -17.61 -20.35
C LYS A 196 -27.47 -19.03 -20.66
N ARG A 197 -26.61 -20.06 -20.59
CA ARG A 197 -27.03 -21.47 -20.72
C ARG A 197 -28.06 -21.87 -19.66
N ARG A 198 -27.96 -21.35 -18.43
CA ARG A 198 -28.95 -21.62 -17.38
C ARG A 198 -30.27 -20.90 -17.60
N GLU A 199 -30.25 -19.71 -18.20
CA GLU A 199 -31.48 -19.03 -18.63
C GLU A 199 -32.16 -19.81 -19.77
N GLU A 200 -31.39 -20.32 -20.74
CA GLU A 200 -31.89 -21.20 -21.81
C GLU A 200 -32.41 -22.55 -21.27
N GLU A 201 -31.77 -23.15 -20.25
CA GLU A 201 -32.23 -24.37 -19.53
C GLU A 201 -33.53 -24.10 -18.75
N LEU A 202 -33.64 -22.96 -18.07
CA LEU A 202 -34.83 -22.57 -17.32
C LEU A 202 -36.03 -22.26 -18.23
N GLU A 203 -35.81 -21.70 -19.43
CA GLU A 203 -36.90 -21.46 -20.38
C GLU A 203 -37.40 -22.77 -20.99
N GLN A 204 -36.51 -23.71 -21.31
CA GLN A 204 -36.90 -25.07 -21.71
C GLN A 204 -37.75 -25.77 -20.64
N LEU A 205 -37.37 -25.67 -19.36
CA LEU A 205 -38.16 -26.23 -18.26
C LEU A 205 -39.52 -25.52 -18.04
N ARG A 206 -39.63 -24.23 -18.41
CA ARG A 206 -40.92 -23.51 -18.42
C ARG A 206 -41.81 -24.00 -19.56
N ASP A 207 -41.26 -24.17 -20.77
CA ASP A 207 -41.99 -24.73 -21.91
C ASP A 207 -42.45 -26.17 -21.65
N GLU A 208 -41.61 -27.01 -21.03
CA GLU A 208 -42.02 -28.35 -20.61
C GLU A 208 -43.15 -28.32 -19.56
N LEU A 209 -43.09 -27.42 -18.58
CA LEU A 209 -44.17 -27.23 -17.60
C LEU A 209 -45.48 -26.75 -18.25
N VAL A 210 -45.43 -25.88 -19.26
CA VAL A 210 -46.61 -25.47 -20.03
C VAL A 210 -47.18 -26.65 -20.82
N ARG A 211 -46.34 -27.40 -21.55
CA ARG A 211 -46.79 -28.57 -22.32
C ARG A 211 -47.37 -29.68 -21.43
N LEU A 212 -46.79 -29.92 -20.25
CA LEU A 212 -47.35 -30.86 -19.26
C LEU A 212 -48.70 -30.38 -18.72
N LYS A 213 -48.84 -29.09 -18.42
CA LYS A 213 -50.09 -28.48 -17.92
C LYS A 213 -51.23 -28.52 -18.96
N ASP A 214 -50.92 -28.40 -20.25
CA ASP A 214 -51.91 -28.47 -21.32
C ASP A 214 -52.27 -29.93 -21.67
N ASN A 215 -51.33 -30.87 -21.53
CA ASN A 215 -51.63 -32.30 -21.54
C ASN A 215 -52.56 -32.71 -20.38
N ASP A 216 -52.32 -32.21 -19.15
CA ASP A 216 -53.14 -32.57 -17.99
C ASP A 216 -54.57 -31.98 -18.07
N GLN A 217 -54.74 -30.83 -18.75
CA GLN A 217 -56.06 -30.26 -19.03
C GLN A 217 -56.82 -30.98 -20.17
N THR A 218 -56.12 -31.50 -21.18
CA THR A 218 -56.74 -32.29 -22.26
C THR A 218 -57.12 -33.69 -21.77
N ALA A 219 -56.24 -34.36 -21.02
CA ALA A 219 -56.52 -35.68 -20.41
C ALA A 219 -57.73 -35.68 -19.46
N ARG A 220 -58.02 -34.55 -18.79
CA ARG A 220 -59.16 -34.42 -17.87
C ARG A 220 -60.53 -34.22 -18.53
N ARG A 221 -60.64 -34.18 -19.86
CA ARG A 221 -61.90 -33.79 -20.54
C ARG A 221 -62.71 -34.93 -21.17
N GLU A 222 -62.19 -36.14 -21.28
CA GLU A 222 -62.86 -37.25 -21.99
C GLU A 222 -63.51 -38.32 -21.10
N THR A 223 -63.31 -38.33 -19.78
CA THR A 223 -63.81 -39.38 -18.88
C THR A 223 -64.86 -38.89 -17.87
N ILE A 224 -66.01 -38.42 -18.37
CA ILE A 224 -67.25 -38.43 -17.60
C ILE A 224 -67.81 -39.86 -17.64
N GLY A 225 -67.53 -40.68 -16.62
CA GLY A 225 -68.15 -42.00 -16.55
C GLY A 225 -67.64 -42.95 -15.46
N THR A 226 -68.60 -43.50 -14.71
CA THR A 226 -68.53 -44.77 -13.97
C THR A 226 -67.77 -44.80 -12.63
N VAL A 227 -68.44 -45.36 -11.62
CA VAL A 227 -67.92 -45.63 -10.28
C VAL A 227 -67.01 -46.86 -10.28
N ALA A 228 -65.81 -46.75 -9.69
CA ALA A 228 -65.02 -47.90 -9.25
C ALA A 228 -64.19 -47.56 -7.99
N ARG A 229 -64.23 -48.43 -6.98
CA ARG A 229 -63.28 -48.40 -5.85
C ARG A 229 -61.95 -49.01 -6.30
N PHE A 230 -60.82 -48.37 -6.02
CA PHE A 230 -59.52 -49.06 -5.99
C PHE A 230 -58.68 -48.63 -4.79
N LEU A 231 -57.81 -49.54 -4.36
CA LEU A 231 -57.13 -49.54 -3.06
C LEU A 231 -55.81 -48.76 -3.12
N THR A 232 -55.56 -47.93 -2.11
CA THR A 232 -54.25 -47.30 -1.87
C THR A 232 -53.33 -48.23 -1.06
N PRO A 233 -52.05 -48.37 -1.42
CA PRO A 233 -51.07 -49.13 -0.63
C PRO A 233 -50.56 -48.32 0.59
N PRO A 234 -50.05 -48.97 1.65
CA PRO A 234 -49.69 -48.31 2.91
C PRO A 234 -48.32 -47.61 2.87
N PRO A 235 -48.17 -46.42 3.48
CA PRO A 235 -46.87 -45.80 3.73
C PRO A 235 -46.17 -46.42 4.95
N THR A 236 -44.90 -46.80 4.79
CA THR A 236 -44.10 -47.45 5.84
C THR A 236 -43.60 -46.46 6.91
N HIS A 237 -43.43 -46.95 8.13
CA HIS A 237 -42.97 -46.24 9.34
C HIS A 237 -41.89 -45.15 9.15
N ALA A 238 -42.10 -44.01 9.81
CA ALA A 238 -41.05 -43.06 10.17
C ALA A 238 -41.06 -42.87 11.71
N SER A 239 -40.04 -43.39 12.39
CA SER A 239 -39.93 -43.29 13.86
C SER A 239 -39.19 -42.02 14.30
N GLU A 240 -39.78 -41.36 15.29
CA GLU A 240 -39.11 -40.76 16.46
C GLU A 240 -37.92 -39.82 16.22
N LEU A 241 -38.20 -38.51 16.27
CA LEU A 241 -37.25 -37.49 16.71
C LEU A 241 -37.69 -36.96 18.08
N SER A 242 -37.00 -37.38 19.15
CA SER A 242 -37.16 -36.80 20.49
C SER A 242 -36.08 -35.75 20.74
N THR A 243 -36.47 -34.53 21.11
CA THR A 243 -35.55 -33.45 21.52
C THR A 243 -35.95 -32.87 22.88
N PRO A 244 -35.07 -32.92 23.91
CA PRO A 244 -35.33 -32.28 25.18
C PRO A 244 -34.84 -30.81 25.23
N SER A 245 -35.80 -29.89 25.28
CA SER A 245 -35.99 -28.92 26.39
C SER A 245 -34.83 -28.06 26.94
N THR A 246 -35.17 -26.77 27.16
CA THR A 246 -34.66 -25.84 28.20
C THR A 246 -33.30 -25.12 28.01
N SER A 247 -33.37 -23.83 27.61
CA SER A 247 -32.86 -22.63 28.33
C SER A 247 -33.10 -21.39 27.43
N ARG A 248 -33.82 -20.31 27.75
CA ARG A 248 -34.22 -19.59 28.98
C ARG A 248 -33.14 -18.69 29.62
N THR A 249 -32.97 -17.49 29.05
CA THR A 249 -32.37 -16.31 29.71
C THR A 249 -33.14 -15.04 29.31
N PRO A 250 -33.49 -14.13 30.25
CA PRO A 250 -34.18 -12.88 29.94
C PRO A 250 -33.21 -11.69 29.78
N ALA A 251 -33.53 -10.76 28.88
CA ALA A 251 -32.96 -9.42 28.85
C ALA A 251 -34.02 -8.43 28.34
N ALA A 252 -34.19 -7.30 29.05
CA ALA A 252 -35.22 -6.30 28.73
C ALA A 252 -34.61 -5.06 28.09
N ALA A 253 -35.22 -4.55 27.03
CA ALA A 253 -34.97 -3.21 26.51
C ALA A 253 -36.30 -2.57 26.07
N ARG A 254 -36.67 -1.44 26.69
CA ARG A 254 -37.81 -0.61 26.26
C ARG A 254 -37.37 0.29 25.12
N ARG A 255 -38.27 0.59 24.17
CA ARG A 255 -38.38 1.91 23.52
C ARG A 255 -39.75 2.10 22.86
N HIS A 256 -40.31 3.29 23.02
CA HIS A 256 -41.46 3.77 22.25
C HIS A 256 -40.97 4.44 20.96
N VAL A 257 -41.70 4.23 19.86
CA VAL A 257 -42.07 5.30 18.92
C VAL A 257 -43.55 5.07 18.56
N SER A 258 -44.30 6.14 18.26
CA SER A 258 -45.73 6.07 17.94
C SER A 258 -45.99 6.46 16.48
N ALA A 259 -46.84 5.72 15.79
CA ALA A 259 -47.36 6.06 14.46
C ALA A 259 -48.78 5.49 14.26
N TYR A 260 -49.78 6.38 14.27
CA TYR A 260 -51.13 6.25 13.71
C TYR A 260 -51.99 4.98 13.97
N GLY A 261 -53.20 5.20 14.52
CA GLY A 261 -54.40 4.58 13.93
C GLY A 261 -55.49 4.06 14.85
N VAL A 262 -55.17 3.51 16.04
CA VAL A 262 -56.15 2.73 16.83
C VAL A 262 -56.21 3.14 18.30
N THR A 263 -57.40 3.53 18.76
CA THR A 263 -57.72 3.72 20.19
C THR A 263 -58.12 2.38 20.82
N ARG A 264 -57.43 2.01 21.90
CA ARG A 264 -57.69 0.79 22.68
C ARG A 264 -58.48 1.13 23.95
N THR A 265 -59.49 0.35 24.28
CA THR A 265 -60.26 0.57 25.53
C THR A 265 -59.51 0.02 26.75
N LEU A 266 -59.88 0.47 27.96
CA LEU A 266 -59.27 0.01 29.21
C LEU A 266 -59.47 -1.50 29.50
N SER A 267 -60.43 -2.15 28.83
CA SER A 267 -60.61 -3.61 28.84
C SER A 267 -59.76 -4.36 27.81
N GLY A 268 -58.86 -3.67 27.10
CA GLY A 268 -57.87 -4.27 26.19
C GLY A 268 -58.36 -4.57 24.77
N SER A 269 -59.63 -4.32 24.46
CA SER A 269 -60.19 -4.54 23.11
C SER A 269 -59.82 -3.41 22.14
N LEU A 270 -59.77 -3.73 20.85
CA LEU A 270 -59.38 -2.86 19.74
C LEU A 270 -60.58 -2.68 18.80
N ILE A 271 -61.08 -1.46 18.68
CA ILE A 271 -62.24 -1.14 17.83
C ILE A 271 -61.73 -0.46 16.55
N SER A 272 -62.09 -1.00 15.38
CA SER A 272 -61.78 -0.41 14.08
C SER A 272 -62.88 0.56 13.64
N ASN A 273 -62.49 1.76 13.18
CA ASN A 273 -63.38 2.89 12.97
C ASN A 273 -64.26 2.84 11.69
N LEU A 274 -64.38 1.69 11.03
CA LEU A 274 -64.79 1.61 9.61
C LEU A 274 -66.19 1.04 9.30
N THR A 275 -66.94 0.50 10.26
CA THR A 275 -68.27 -0.11 9.99
C THR A 275 -69.39 0.46 10.84
N LYS A 276 -69.91 1.65 10.48
CA LYS A 276 -71.15 2.22 11.04
C LYS A 276 -72.41 1.56 10.45
N ARG A 277 -72.73 0.34 10.88
CA ARG A 277 -74.08 -0.24 10.79
C ARG A 277 -74.39 -1.08 12.03
N PRO A 278 -75.46 -0.78 12.80
CA PRO A 278 -75.92 -1.68 13.86
C PRO A 278 -76.61 -2.90 13.24
N THR A 279 -76.51 -4.05 13.90
CA THR A 279 -77.25 -5.27 13.57
C THR A 279 -77.92 -5.77 14.86
N PRO A 280 -79.19 -6.22 14.85
CA PRO A 280 -79.97 -6.36 16.08
C PRO A 280 -79.62 -7.60 16.92
N GLU A 281 -79.99 -7.56 18.19
CA GLU A 281 -79.98 -8.71 19.11
C GLU A 281 -81.11 -9.70 18.75
N PRO A 282 -80.82 -11.02 18.71
CA PRO A 282 -81.83 -12.06 18.91
C PRO A 282 -81.98 -12.37 20.41
N SER A 283 -83.21 -12.31 20.92
CA SER A 283 -83.51 -12.59 22.34
C SER A 283 -83.87 -14.06 22.57
N GLU A 284 -83.09 -14.78 23.39
CA GLU A 284 -83.50 -16.05 24.00
C GLU A 284 -83.45 -15.87 25.53
N SER A 285 -84.52 -15.89 26.34
CA SER A 285 -85.84 -16.56 26.33
C SER A 285 -85.91 -17.81 27.20
N GLY A 286 -86.28 -17.61 28.48
CA GLY A 286 -87.12 -18.50 29.29
C GLY A 286 -86.62 -19.91 29.64
N SER A 287 -86.17 -20.11 30.88
CA SER A 287 -86.01 -21.44 31.50
C SER A 287 -87.05 -21.68 32.61
N HIS A 288 -88.31 -21.84 32.21
CA HIS A 288 -89.50 -22.25 32.98
C HIS A 288 -90.60 -22.57 31.94
N ASP A 289 -91.51 -23.54 32.08
CA ASP A 289 -91.74 -24.56 33.12
C ASP A 289 -92.63 -25.69 32.51
N ALA A 290 -92.72 -26.86 33.17
CA ALA A 290 -93.48 -28.07 32.77
C ALA A 290 -93.02 -28.75 31.45
N GLY A 291 -93.30 -30.04 31.19
CA GLY A 291 -94.00 -31.09 31.95
C GLY A 291 -94.30 -32.29 31.02
N ILE A 292 -95.01 -33.32 31.51
CA ILE A 292 -95.31 -34.61 30.81
C ILE A 292 -94.04 -35.48 30.72
N GLU A 293 -93.78 -36.34 31.71
CA GLU A 293 -94.29 -37.73 31.82
C GLU A 293 -93.68 -38.68 30.78
N ASP A 294 -92.83 -39.62 31.23
CA ASP A 294 -93.22 -41.03 31.19
C ASP A 294 -92.48 -41.87 32.27
N MET A 295 -92.94 -43.11 32.44
CA MET A 295 -92.71 -44.04 33.54
C MET A 295 -91.24 -44.36 33.90
N ILE A 296 -90.92 -44.22 35.20
CA ILE A 296 -89.91 -45.05 35.87
C ILE A 296 -90.59 -46.35 36.30
N VAL A 297 -90.05 -47.49 35.85
CA VAL A 297 -90.35 -48.81 36.41
C VAL A 297 -89.03 -49.46 36.80
N ASP A 298 -88.69 -49.39 38.08
CA ASP A 298 -87.76 -50.33 38.69
C ASP A 298 -88.50 -51.67 38.84
N ASP A 299 -88.24 -52.62 37.94
CA ASP A 299 -88.56 -54.03 38.17
C ASP A 299 -87.26 -54.84 38.26
N ALA A 300 -87.15 -55.68 39.28
CA ALA A 300 -85.88 -56.22 39.74
C ALA A 300 -85.93 -57.74 39.87
N HIS A 301 -84.93 -58.39 39.26
CA HIS A 301 -84.60 -59.81 39.38
C HIS A 301 -85.48 -60.81 38.61
N GLU A 302 -85.41 -60.78 37.28
CA GLU A 302 -85.50 -62.04 36.53
C GLU A 302 -84.33 -62.97 36.89
N ARG A 303 -84.65 -64.11 37.52
CA ARG A 303 -83.80 -65.31 37.52
C ARG A 303 -84.62 -66.59 37.78
N PRO A 304 -84.86 -67.39 36.73
CA PRO A 304 -84.93 -68.84 36.86
C PRO A 304 -83.72 -69.48 36.17
N LEU A 305 -82.94 -70.27 36.92
CA LEU A 305 -81.90 -71.14 36.35
C LEU A 305 -82.39 -72.59 36.33
N SER A 306 -82.07 -73.28 35.25
CA SER A 306 -82.17 -74.72 35.01
C SER A 306 -81.23 -75.06 33.84
N PRO A 307 -80.80 -76.32 33.60
CA PRO A 307 -81.36 -77.59 34.08
C PRO A 307 -80.30 -78.53 34.72
N HIS A 308 -80.56 -79.86 34.68
CA HIS A 308 -79.73 -81.02 35.11
C HIS A 308 -79.65 -81.29 36.63
N TYR A 309 -79.71 -82.54 37.12
CA TYR A 309 -80.13 -83.84 36.52
C TYR A 309 -80.66 -84.79 37.66
N PRO A 310 -80.75 -86.15 37.58
CA PRO A 310 -81.70 -86.92 38.39
C PRO A 310 -81.09 -87.59 39.66
N LEU A 311 -81.95 -88.16 40.52
CA LEU A 311 -81.88 -89.53 41.09
C LEU A 311 -82.98 -89.77 42.16
N ASP A 312 -83.71 -90.88 42.01
CA ASP A 312 -84.19 -91.89 42.98
C ASP A 312 -84.97 -91.56 44.30
N ASP A 313 -85.57 -92.66 44.81
CA ASP A 313 -86.13 -92.98 46.15
C ASP A 313 -87.47 -92.38 46.69
N GLU A 314 -88.50 -93.24 46.56
CA GLU A 314 -89.40 -93.78 47.62
C GLU A 314 -90.41 -92.93 48.44
N HIS A 315 -91.34 -93.69 49.05
CA HIS A 315 -92.47 -93.35 49.93
C HIS A 315 -93.72 -92.82 49.21
N ASP A 316 -94.80 -93.59 48.99
CA ASP A 316 -95.59 -94.48 49.88
C ASP A 316 -96.35 -93.77 51.01
N THR A 317 -97.57 -93.32 50.71
CA THR A 317 -98.67 -93.23 51.69
C THR A 317 -100.01 -93.63 51.08
N THR A 318 -100.52 -94.78 51.52
CA THR A 318 -101.89 -95.27 51.30
C THR A 318 -103.00 -94.34 51.85
N PHE A 319 -104.20 -94.34 51.24
CA PHE A 319 -105.53 -94.31 51.89
C PHE A 319 -106.67 -94.25 50.82
N ASN A 320 -107.30 -95.36 50.41
CA ASN A 320 -108.44 -96.08 51.03
C ASN A 320 -109.73 -95.27 51.33
N ARG A 321 -110.75 -95.43 50.47
CA ARG A 321 -112.18 -95.75 50.75
C ARG A 321 -112.83 -96.22 49.41
N SER A 322 -113.60 -97.33 49.27
CA SER A 322 -114.74 -97.88 50.04
C SER A 322 -116.04 -97.07 49.80
N LEU A 323 -117.21 -97.62 49.42
CA LEU A 323 -117.69 -98.98 49.05
C LEU A 323 -118.64 -98.83 47.81
N GLU A 324 -119.48 -99.75 47.29
CA GLU A 324 -119.91 -101.13 47.62
C GLU A 324 -120.59 -101.81 46.39
N THR A 325 -120.92 -103.11 46.47
CA THR A 325 -122.03 -103.74 45.70
C THR A 325 -122.79 -104.74 46.58
N PRO A 326 -124.14 -104.81 46.47
CA PRO A 326 -124.82 -106.13 46.38
C PRO A 326 -126.09 -106.13 45.50
N GLN A 327 -126.27 -107.07 44.54
CA GLN A 327 -126.91 -108.42 44.64
C GLN A 327 -128.45 -108.49 44.46
N SER A 328 -128.90 -109.68 44.03
CA SER A 328 -130.25 -110.29 44.23
C SER A 328 -131.42 -109.99 43.28
N SER A 329 -131.52 -110.88 42.28
CA SER A 329 -132.68 -111.71 41.84
C SER A 329 -133.63 -112.20 42.99
N PRO A 330 -134.75 -112.98 42.80
CA PRO A 330 -135.25 -113.72 41.61
C PRO A 330 -136.82 -113.78 41.49
N VAL A 331 -137.39 -114.86 40.87
CA VAL A 331 -138.73 -115.50 41.17
C VAL A 331 -140.01 -114.72 40.77
N GLN A 332 -141.16 -115.27 40.28
CA GLN A 332 -141.66 -116.56 39.69
C GLN A 332 -142.80 -116.20 38.68
N ALA A 333 -143.26 -116.99 37.69
CA ALA A 333 -143.83 -118.35 37.58
C ALA A 333 -145.27 -118.56 38.15
N ASN A 334 -146.25 -118.75 37.25
CA ASN A 334 -147.60 -119.37 37.36
C ASN A 334 -148.34 -119.06 36.02
N LEU A 335 -149.04 -119.94 35.29
CA LEU A 335 -149.50 -121.33 35.44
C LEU A 335 -150.56 -121.59 36.55
N GLY A 336 -151.68 -122.21 36.14
CA GLY A 336 -152.92 -122.42 36.91
C GLY A 336 -154.15 -122.03 36.05
N GLU A 337 -154.85 -122.91 35.30
CA GLU A 337 -155.67 -124.09 35.72
C GLU A 337 -157.07 -123.62 36.20
N LEU A 338 -158.09 -123.61 35.33
CA LEU A 338 -159.05 -124.70 34.97
C LEU A 338 -160.19 -124.92 35.98
N ASP A 339 -161.40 -124.49 35.61
CA ASP A 339 -162.61 -125.34 35.40
C ASP A 339 -163.72 -124.45 34.78
N VAL A 340 -164.50 -124.87 33.77
CA VAL A 340 -165.63 -125.83 33.78
C VAL A 340 -166.78 -125.28 34.66
N ASP A 341 -167.99 -124.99 34.16
CA ASP A 341 -168.74 -125.66 33.08
C ASP A 341 -169.76 -124.77 32.32
N ALA A 342 -170.26 -125.29 31.18
CA ALA A 342 -171.49 -124.95 30.44
C ALA A 342 -171.74 -123.57 29.77
N ASP A 343 -172.35 -123.64 28.56
CA ASP A 343 -173.15 -122.63 27.82
C ASP A 343 -172.62 -121.17 27.68
N THR A 344 -172.34 -120.61 26.49
CA THR A 344 -173.03 -120.77 25.19
C THR A 344 -172.11 -120.47 23.98
N ARG A 345 -172.60 -120.73 22.75
CA ARG A 345 -171.81 -120.73 21.49
C ARG A 345 -171.45 -119.34 20.89
N HIS A 346 -171.06 -118.34 21.68
CA HIS A 346 -170.72 -117.00 21.15
C HIS A 346 -169.34 -116.41 21.57
N GLU A 347 -168.65 -116.93 22.59
CA GLU A 347 -167.40 -116.28 23.08
C GLU A 347 -166.15 -116.43 22.18
N HIS A 348 -166.22 -117.17 21.06
CA HIS A 348 -165.02 -117.52 20.30
C HIS A 348 -164.49 -116.40 19.39
N ASP A 349 -165.34 -115.47 18.98
CA ASP A 349 -164.96 -114.39 18.06
C ASP A 349 -164.34 -113.20 18.82
N ASP A 350 -164.84 -112.87 20.01
CA ASP A 350 -164.31 -111.78 20.84
C ASP A 350 -162.88 -112.05 21.32
N ARG A 351 -162.58 -113.29 21.77
CA ARG A 351 -161.19 -113.67 22.14
C ARG A 351 -160.24 -113.60 20.95
N ASN A 352 -160.71 -113.92 19.74
CA ASN A 352 -159.91 -113.74 18.52
C ASN A 352 -159.67 -112.25 18.20
N ALA A 353 -160.66 -111.38 18.43
CA ALA A 353 -160.50 -109.94 18.28
C ALA A 353 -159.50 -109.35 19.30
N GLU A 354 -159.53 -109.81 20.55
CA GLU A 354 -158.56 -109.43 21.59
C GLU A 354 -157.14 -109.91 21.25
N ILE A 355 -156.99 -111.16 20.80
CA ILE A 355 -155.70 -111.71 20.32
C ILE A 355 -155.16 -110.89 19.14
N VAL A 356 -156.01 -110.48 18.20
CA VAL A 356 -155.61 -109.60 17.09
C VAL A 356 -155.24 -108.20 17.58
N SER A 357 -155.96 -107.64 18.55
CA SER A 357 -155.64 -106.33 19.15
C SER A 357 -154.28 -106.36 19.87
N LEU A 358 -154.05 -107.35 20.74
CA LEU A 358 -152.78 -107.55 21.44
C LEU A 358 -151.63 -107.87 20.47
N LYS A 359 -151.90 -108.60 19.37
CA LYS A 359 -150.90 -108.82 18.33
C LYS A 359 -150.53 -107.51 17.61
N ASN A 360 -151.52 -106.70 17.23
CA ASN A 360 -151.27 -105.39 16.61
C ASN A 360 -150.48 -104.45 17.56
N GLU A 361 -150.79 -104.48 18.86
CA GLU A 361 -150.06 -103.75 19.89
C GLU A 361 -148.61 -104.26 20.05
N ILE A 362 -148.39 -105.57 20.08
CA ILE A 362 -147.03 -106.17 20.07
C ILE A 362 -146.28 -105.81 18.79
N GLU A 363 -146.94 -105.75 17.64
CA GLU A 363 -146.34 -105.42 16.34
C GLU A 363 -146.04 -103.91 16.24
N ALA A 364 -146.85 -103.05 16.88
CA ALA A 364 -146.57 -101.62 17.09
C ALA A 364 -145.39 -101.40 18.06
N GLN A 365 -145.36 -102.11 19.19
CA GLN A 365 -144.24 -102.04 20.15
C GLN A 365 -142.95 -102.62 19.56
N ALA A 366 -143.01 -103.67 18.74
CA ALA A 366 -141.87 -104.17 17.99
C ALA A 366 -141.38 -103.16 16.95
N SER A 367 -142.29 -102.46 16.27
CA SER A 367 -141.95 -101.36 15.35
C SER A 367 -141.32 -100.18 16.08
N GLN A 368 -141.83 -99.81 17.26
CA GLN A 368 -141.26 -98.75 18.10
C GLN A 368 -139.87 -99.15 18.65
N LEU A 369 -139.69 -100.40 19.08
CA LEU A 369 -138.38 -100.93 19.48
C LEU A 369 -137.40 -100.99 18.31
N GLN A 370 -137.86 -101.26 17.09
CA GLN A 370 -137.01 -101.21 15.91
C GLN A 370 -136.63 -99.77 15.57
N GLN A 371 -137.58 -98.83 15.59
CA GLN A 371 -137.28 -97.40 15.43
C GLN A 371 -136.28 -96.93 16.48
N LEU A 372 -136.46 -97.28 17.76
CA LEU A 372 -135.51 -96.93 18.84
C LEU A 372 -134.13 -97.56 18.64
N ARG A 373 -134.01 -98.75 18.03
CA ARG A 373 -132.72 -99.32 17.62
C ARG A 373 -132.10 -98.58 16.45
N ASP A 374 -132.89 -98.20 15.45
CA ASP A 374 -132.43 -97.47 14.28
C ASP A 374 -131.97 -96.05 14.66
N ASP A 375 -132.70 -95.38 15.56
CA ASP A 375 -132.33 -94.10 16.15
C ASP A 375 -131.12 -94.24 17.10
N GLN A 376 -131.02 -95.32 17.88
CA GLN A 376 -129.81 -95.63 18.66
C GLN A 376 -128.59 -95.87 17.75
N ALA A 377 -128.77 -96.57 16.62
CA ALA A 377 -127.70 -96.78 15.64
C ALA A 377 -127.26 -95.47 14.98
N ARG A 378 -128.20 -94.58 14.64
CA ARG A 378 -127.91 -93.22 14.16
C ARG A 378 -127.14 -92.40 15.19
N LEU A 379 -127.57 -92.39 16.44
CA LEU A 379 -126.88 -91.69 17.53
C LEU A 379 -125.48 -92.27 17.82
N LEU A 380 -125.24 -93.57 17.58
CA LEU A 380 -123.92 -94.17 17.65
C LEU A 380 -123.01 -93.72 16.51
N VAL A 381 -123.54 -93.62 15.28
CA VAL A 381 -122.81 -93.06 14.12
C VAL A 381 -122.49 -91.58 14.34
N GLU A 382 -123.49 -90.76 14.70
CA GLU A 382 -123.33 -89.33 14.99
C GLU A 382 -122.31 -89.09 16.12
N ARG A 383 -122.35 -89.90 17.20
CA ARG A 383 -121.36 -89.86 18.28
C ARG A 383 -119.94 -90.13 17.76
N ASP A 384 -119.77 -91.11 16.87
CA ASP A 384 -118.45 -91.48 16.38
C ASP A 384 -117.95 -90.54 15.26
N GLU A 385 -118.83 -89.94 14.47
CA GLU A 385 -118.53 -88.79 13.60
C GLU A 385 -118.11 -87.55 14.42
N LEU A 386 -118.82 -87.23 15.50
CA LEU A 386 -118.45 -86.16 16.43
C LEU A 386 -117.13 -86.44 17.17
N ARG A 387 -116.80 -87.71 17.44
CA ARG A 387 -115.49 -88.10 17.99
C ARG A 387 -114.35 -87.95 16.98
N LEU A 388 -114.58 -88.31 15.72
CA LEU A 388 -113.60 -88.07 14.64
C LEU A 388 -113.38 -86.56 14.44
N SER A 389 -114.47 -85.79 14.38
CA SER A 389 -114.45 -84.31 14.30
C SER A 389 -113.71 -83.68 15.49
N ASN A 390 -113.98 -84.12 16.73
CA ASN A 390 -113.23 -83.67 17.91
C ASN A 390 -111.75 -84.05 17.83
N GLY A 391 -111.40 -85.25 17.38
CA GLY A 391 -109.99 -85.65 17.19
C GLY A 391 -109.28 -84.85 16.09
N ASP A 392 -110.00 -84.40 15.06
CA ASP A 392 -109.50 -83.51 14.01
C ASP A 392 -109.34 -82.07 14.55
N LEU A 393 -110.27 -81.60 15.37
CA LEU A 393 -110.16 -80.32 16.10
C LEU A 393 -108.99 -80.34 17.10
N GLU A 394 -108.81 -81.41 17.88
CA GLU A 394 -107.66 -81.58 18.79
C GLU A 394 -106.32 -81.55 18.02
N ARG A 395 -106.25 -82.20 16.84
CA ARG A 395 -105.05 -82.17 15.99
C ARG A 395 -104.80 -80.81 15.35
N THR A 396 -105.83 -80.05 14.96
CA THR A 396 -105.65 -78.67 14.49
C THR A 396 -105.32 -77.70 15.62
N ILE A 397 -105.84 -77.91 16.84
CA ILE A 397 -105.43 -77.15 18.04
C ILE A 397 -103.96 -77.39 18.35
N ALA A 398 -103.48 -78.64 18.29
CA ALA A 398 -102.05 -78.96 18.47
C ALA A 398 -101.18 -78.26 17.40
N GLN A 399 -101.56 -78.35 16.11
CA GLN A 399 -100.84 -77.67 15.02
C GLN A 399 -100.84 -76.13 15.18
N LEU A 400 -101.92 -75.55 15.70
CA LEU A 400 -101.99 -74.11 16.01
C LEU A 400 -101.15 -73.75 17.25
N GLN A 401 -101.00 -74.66 18.23
CA GLN A 401 -100.09 -74.48 19.36
C GLN A 401 -98.62 -74.56 18.92
N ASP A 402 -98.26 -75.54 18.09
CA ASP A 402 -96.91 -75.70 17.53
C ASP A 402 -96.51 -74.49 16.67
N THR A 403 -97.40 -74.01 15.79
CA THR A 403 -97.12 -72.82 14.97
C THR A 403 -97.08 -71.53 15.79
N VAL A 404 -97.89 -71.39 16.85
CA VAL A 404 -97.78 -70.28 17.81
C VAL A 404 -96.49 -70.35 18.63
N ALA A 405 -95.97 -71.55 18.93
CA ALA A 405 -94.66 -71.72 19.57
C ALA A 405 -93.53 -71.28 18.61
N ALA A 406 -93.52 -71.79 17.37
CA ALA A 406 -92.53 -71.42 16.36
C ALA A 406 -92.50 -69.90 16.09
N VAL A 407 -93.67 -69.26 15.92
CA VAL A 407 -93.77 -67.80 15.73
C VAL A 407 -93.31 -67.01 16.97
N ARG A 408 -93.41 -67.57 18.18
CA ARG A 408 -92.83 -66.96 19.39
C ARG A 408 -91.32 -67.08 19.42
N GLU A 409 -90.75 -68.20 19.00
CA GLU A 409 -89.30 -68.39 18.87
C GLU A 409 -88.71 -67.44 17.81
N GLU A 410 -89.33 -67.38 16.62
CA GLU A 410 -88.98 -66.42 15.57
C GLU A 410 -89.07 -64.96 16.07
N LEU A 411 -90.11 -64.62 16.83
CA LEU A 411 -90.28 -63.28 17.42
C LEU A 411 -89.24 -62.98 18.50
N SER A 412 -88.77 -63.97 19.27
CA SER A 412 -87.63 -63.78 20.18
C SER A 412 -86.33 -63.57 19.42
N HIS A 413 -86.03 -64.40 18.41
CA HIS A 413 -84.84 -64.25 17.58
C HIS A 413 -84.78 -62.88 16.89
N ALA A 414 -85.92 -62.42 16.34
CA ALA A 414 -86.02 -61.10 15.73
C ALA A 414 -85.80 -59.95 16.74
N LYS A 415 -86.21 -60.09 18.00
CA LYS A 415 -85.92 -59.11 19.07
C LYS A 415 -84.44 -59.11 19.45
N ASP A 416 -83.83 -60.28 19.54
CA ASP A 416 -82.40 -60.43 19.85
C ASP A 416 -81.53 -59.88 18.71
N GLU A 417 -81.93 -60.09 17.45
CA GLU A 417 -81.30 -59.43 16.30
C GLU A 417 -81.49 -57.91 16.31
N ILE A 418 -82.69 -57.39 16.64
CA ILE A 418 -82.94 -55.95 16.72
C ILE A 418 -82.10 -55.29 17.84
N THR A 419 -81.98 -55.92 19.01
CA THR A 419 -81.16 -55.41 20.12
C THR A 419 -79.66 -55.52 19.85
N SER A 420 -79.21 -56.58 19.19
CA SER A 420 -77.84 -56.71 18.69
C SER A 420 -77.52 -55.62 17.66
N LYS A 421 -78.42 -55.37 16.70
CA LYS A 421 -78.24 -54.33 15.67
C LYS A 421 -78.37 -52.91 16.19
N SER A 422 -79.17 -52.65 17.23
CA SER A 422 -79.17 -51.33 17.87
C SER A 422 -77.89 -51.07 18.67
N ALA A 423 -77.31 -52.10 19.30
CA ALA A 423 -75.99 -52.00 19.94
C ALA A 423 -74.86 -51.77 18.92
N GLU A 424 -74.85 -52.49 17.79
CA GLU A 424 -73.92 -52.22 16.67
C GLU A 424 -74.08 -50.79 16.12
N LEU A 425 -75.32 -50.32 15.95
CA LEU A 425 -75.61 -48.96 15.48
C LEU A 425 -75.06 -47.92 16.47
N GLN A 426 -75.31 -48.09 17.77
CA GLN A 426 -74.82 -47.18 18.81
C GLN A 426 -73.29 -47.14 18.84
N GLN A 427 -72.61 -48.30 18.79
CA GLN A 427 -71.16 -48.36 18.69
C GLN A 427 -70.64 -47.64 17.42
N SER A 428 -71.34 -47.76 16.29
CA SER A 428 -71.00 -47.03 15.07
C SER A 428 -71.15 -45.51 15.23
N LEU A 429 -72.21 -45.04 15.90
CA LEU A 429 -72.42 -43.62 16.20
C LEU A 429 -71.32 -43.06 17.12
N ASP A 430 -70.94 -43.83 18.15
CA ASP A 430 -69.89 -43.43 19.08
C ASP A 430 -68.52 -43.32 18.39
N THR A 431 -68.16 -44.29 17.53
CA THR A 431 -66.92 -44.18 16.73
C THR A 431 -66.96 -43.01 15.74
N VAL A 432 -68.10 -42.73 15.09
CA VAL A 432 -68.28 -41.54 14.23
C VAL A 432 -68.14 -40.24 15.02
N ASN A 433 -68.63 -40.19 16.27
CA ASN A 433 -68.49 -39.02 17.13
C ASN A 433 -67.04 -38.81 17.59
N VAL A 434 -66.30 -39.87 17.94
CA VAL A 434 -64.86 -39.82 18.24
C VAL A 434 -64.04 -39.37 17.01
N LEU A 435 -64.39 -39.85 15.81
CA LEU A 435 -63.75 -39.39 14.57
C LEU A 435 -64.06 -37.92 14.25
N ARG A 436 -65.27 -37.44 14.56
CA ARG A 436 -65.64 -36.02 14.42
C ARG A 436 -64.88 -35.11 15.37
N THR A 437 -64.72 -35.48 16.65
CA THR A 437 -63.95 -34.67 17.62
C THR A 437 -62.46 -34.67 17.28
N SER A 438 -61.91 -35.83 16.91
CA SER A 438 -60.53 -35.95 16.40
C SER A 438 -60.29 -35.09 15.14
N HIS A 439 -61.23 -35.10 14.18
CA HIS A 439 -61.14 -34.24 13.00
C HIS A 439 -61.22 -32.75 13.34
N ALA A 440 -62.11 -32.35 14.25
CA ALA A 440 -62.21 -30.95 14.70
C ALA A 440 -60.92 -30.48 15.41
N GLN A 441 -60.28 -31.34 16.21
CA GLN A 441 -58.97 -31.08 16.82
C GLN A 441 -57.89 -30.88 15.75
N ALA A 442 -57.75 -31.81 14.79
CA ALA A 442 -56.78 -31.71 13.71
C ALA A 442 -56.97 -30.46 12.83
N VAL A 443 -58.23 -30.03 12.60
CA VAL A 443 -58.53 -28.77 11.90
C VAL A 443 -58.13 -27.54 12.74
N SER A 444 -58.29 -27.61 14.07
CA SER A 444 -57.81 -26.54 14.98
C SER A 444 -56.29 -26.43 14.96
N GLU A 445 -55.57 -27.54 15.13
CA GLU A 445 -54.10 -27.61 15.09
C GLU A 445 -53.55 -27.13 13.74
N ALA A 446 -54.14 -27.56 12.62
CA ALA A 446 -53.79 -27.07 11.30
C ALA A 446 -54.03 -25.54 11.14
N SER A 447 -55.06 -24.99 11.79
CA SER A 447 -55.31 -23.54 11.81
C SER A 447 -54.27 -22.78 12.65
N GLU A 448 -53.73 -23.39 13.69
CA GLU A 448 -52.68 -22.79 14.53
C GLU A 448 -51.33 -22.82 13.82
N HIS A 449 -50.92 -23.96 13.27
CA HIS A 449 -49.70 -24.04 12.45
C HIS A 449 -49.74 -23.14 11.21
N ALA A 450 -50.93 -22.90 10.62
CA ALA A 450 -51.09 -21.91 9.56
C ALA A 450 -50.85 -20.46 10.03
N ARG A 451 -51.26 -20.11 11.26
CA ARG A 451 -50.97 -18.80 11.88
C ARG A 451 -49.48 -18.68 12.23
N GLU A 452 -48.86 -19.73 12.77
CA GLU A 452 -47.43 -19.77 13.07
C GLU A 452 -46.58 -19.60 11.80
N ALA A 453 -46.91 -20.33 10.72
CA ALA A 453 -46.23 -20.21 9.44
C ALA A 453 -46.38 -18.80 8.83
N ALA A 454 -47.54 -18.16 8.99
CA ALA A 454 -47.75 -16.78 8.57
C ALA A 454 -46.92 -15.79 9.41
N ALA A 455 -46.88 -15.95 10.74
CA ALA A 455 -46.06 -15.11 11.62
C ALA A 455 -44.55 -15.26 11.36
N LEU A 456 -44.08 -16.49 11.16
CA LEU A 456 -42.69 -16.77 10.76
C LEU A 456 -42.36 -16.11 9.41
N LYS A 457 -43.27 -16.18 8.43
CA LYS A 457 -43.10 -15.52 7.13
C LYS A 457 -42.99 -13.99 7.25
N VAL A 458 -43.79 -13.36 8.12
CA VAL A 458 -43.65 -11.93 8.42
C VAL A 458 -42.28 -11.63 9.03
N SER A 459 -41.86 -12.38 10.06
CA SER A 459 -40.56 -12.18 10.71
C SER A 459 -39.37 -12.40 9.75
N PHE A 460 -39.50 -13.29 8.77
CA PHE A 460 -38.50 -13.47 7.71
C PHE A 460 -38.43 -12.26 6.78
N SER A 461 -39.57 -11.70 6.37
CA SER A 461 -39.60 -10.45 5.58
C SER A 461 -39.04 -9.25 6.35
N GLU A 462 -39.31 -9.14 7.65
CA GLU A 462 -38.70 -8.12 8.52
C GLU A 462 -37.18 -8.29 8.62
N LEU A 463 -36.70 -9.52 8.86
CA LEU A 463 -35.26 -9.81 8.88
C LEU A 463 -34.58 -9.52 7.55
N GLN A 464 -35.22 -9.86 6.42
CA GLN A 464 -34.71 -9.53 5.09
C GLN A 464 -34.60 -8.01 4.88
N LEU A 465 -35.62 -7.24 5.26
CA LEU A 465 -35.55 -5.77 5.21
C LEU A 465 -34.41 -5.20 6.06
N THR A 466 -34.16 -5.76 7.27
CA THR A 466 -33.00 -5.35 8.08
C THR A 466 -31.66 -5.76 7.46
N GLN A 467 -31.60 -6.91 6.77
CA GLN A 467 -30.39 -7.35 6.07
C GLN A 467 -30.06 -6.40 4.91
N ASP A 468 -31.06 -6.02 4.11
CA ASP A 468 -30.88 -5.13 2.96
C ASP A 468 -30.61 -3.67 3.40
N GLN A 469 -31.19 -3.22 4.52
CA GLN A 469 -30.81 -1.95 5.15
C GLN A 469 -29.35 -1.95 5.64
N LEU A 470 -28.89 -3.04 6.28
CA LEU A 470 -27.49 -3.17 6.72
C LEU A 470 -26.51 -3.29 5.55
N ARG A 471 -26.92 -3.84 4.40
CA ARG A 471 -26.14 -3.82 3.16
C ARG A 471 -25.95 -2.40 2.63
N SER A 472 -27.04 -1.63 2.49
CA SER A 472 -26.95 -0.21 2.09
C SER A 472 -25.99 0.55 3.00
N GLN A 473 -26.14 0.43 4.32
CA GLN A 473 -25.26 1.10 5.28
C GLN A 473 -23.79 0.68 5.20
N LEU A 474 -23.51 -0.57 4.79
CA LEU A 474 -22.14 -1.05 4.53
C LEU A 474 -21.57 -0.46 3.23
N GLU A 475 -22.38 -0.34 2.19
CA GLU A 475 -22.02 0.24 0.89
C GLU A 475 -21.80 1.75 0.99
N ASP A 476 -22.69 2.47 1.67
CA ASP A 476 -22.56 3.90 2.01
C ASP A 476 -21.26 4.16 2.79
N ALA A 477 -21.01 3.39 3.86
CA ALA A 477 -19.79 3.52 4.66
C ALA A 477 -18.52 3.11 3.90
N ALA A 478 -18.62 2.21 2.91
CA ALA A 478 -17.50 1.86 2.04
C ALA A 478 -17.19 2.98 1.04
N ALA A 479 -18.20 3.70 0.54
CA ALA A 479 -18.05 4.86 -0.31
C ALA A 479 -17.42 6.06 0.45
N ASP A 480 -17.92 6.37 1.65
CA ASP A 480 -17.31 7.38 2.54
C ASP A 480 -15.84 7.04 2.83
N ALA A 481 -15.54 5.77 3.13
CA ALA A 481 -14.18 5.31 3.36
C ALA A 481 -13.31 5.32 2.08
N ALA A 482 -13.88 5.35 0.88
CA ALA A 482 -13.15 5.52 -0.38
C ALA A 482 -12.82 7.00 -0.62
N ASP A 483 -13.78 7.90 -0.44
CA ASP A 483 -13.58 9.36 -0.55
C ASP A 483 -12.57 9.87 0.51
N LEU A 484 -12.67 9.44 1.77
CA LEU A 484 -11.68 9.78 2.80
C LEU A 484 -10.26 9.31 2.45
N ARG A 485 -10.10 8.17 1.78
CA ARG A 485 -8.79 7.71 1.27
C ARG A 485 -8.30 8.55 0.09
N ALA A 486 -9.19 8.93 -0.83
CA ALA A 486 -8.84 9.83 -1.93
C ALA A 486 -8.37 11.19 -1.42
N ARG A 487 -9.09 11.79 -0.47
CA ARG A 487 -8.72 13.05 0.20
C ARG A 487 -7.37 12.95 0.93
N LEU A 488 -7.13 11.85 1.64
CA LEU A 488 -5.82 11.58 2.27
C LEU A 488 -4.69 11.59 1.24
N VAL A 489 -4.86 10.88 0.11
CA VAL A 489 -3.84 10.83 -0.95
C VAL A 489 -3.61 12.22 -1.57
N THR A 490 -4.65 13.03 -1.77
CA THR A 490 -4.48 14.41 -2.27
C THR A 490 -3.76 15.32 -1.26
N GLU A 491 -3.98 15.16 0.04
CA GLU A 491 -3.27 15.94 1.07
C GLU A 491 -1.84 15.44 1.31
N GLU A 492 -1.56 14.14 1.17
CA GLU A 492 -0.16 13.70 1.15
C GLU A 492 0.58 14.24 -0.09
N ALA A 493 -0.08 14.38 -1.23
CA ALA A 493 0.49 15.01 -2.42
C ALA A 493 0.69 16.53 -2.23
N SER A 494 -0.26 17.23 -1.61
CA SER A 494 -0.14 18.65 -1.24
C SER A 494 1.05 18.86 -0.31
N ARG A 495 1.18 18.02 0.73
CA ARG A 495 2.25 18.09 1.73
C ARG A 495 3.62 17.79 1.13
N ARG A 496 3.76 16.77 0.29
CA ARG A 496 5.02 16.47 -0.44
C ARG A 496 5.46 17.62 -1.35
N SER A 497 4.49 18.31 -1.98
CA SER A 497 4.78 19.51 -2.78
C SER A 497 5.29 20.67 -1.92
N ALA A 498 4.63 20.94 -0.78
CA ALA A 498 5.05 21.97 0.18
C ALA A 498 6.41 21.65 0.84
N GLU A 499 6.67 20.38 1.18
CA GLU A 499 7.97 19.90 1.66
C GLU A 499 9.08 20.17 0.63
N SER A 500 8.83 19.90 -0.66
CA SER A 500 9.76 20.17 -1.75
C SER A 500 10.05 21.67 -1.93
N GLN A 501 9.01 22.52 -1.84
CA GLN A 501 9.16 23.98 -1.88
C GLN A 501 9.94 24.52 -0.67
N LEU A 502 9.75 23.94 0.51
CA LEU A 502 10.51 24.30 1.71
C LEU A 502 11.99 23.91 1.57
N VAL A 503 12.29 22.73 1.02
CA VAL A 503 13.69 22.35 0.72
C VAL A 503 14.32 23.33 -0.27
N ALA A 504 13.66 23.61 -1.40
CA ALA A 504 14.17 24.53 -2.42
C ALA A 504 14.44 25.94 -1.87
N THR A 505 13.54 26.49 -1.04
CA THR A 505 13.73 27.81 -0.40
C THR A 505 14.79 27.79 0.70
N THR A 506 15.02 26.67 1.39
CA THR A 506 16.18 26.54 2.29
C THR A 506 17.51 26.48 1.53
N GLU A 507 17.58 25.80 0.39
CA GLU A 507 18.78 25.83 -0.45
C GLU A 507 19.06 27.24 -1.02
N GLU A 508 18.02 27.97 -1.43
CA GLU A 508 18.16 29.35 -1.90
C GLU A 508 18.64 30.29 -0.78
N ARG A 509 18.06 30.19 0.42
CA ARG A 509 18.53 30.89 1.62
C ARG A 509 20.01 30.60 1.88
N ASP A 510 20.43 29.34 1.82
CA ASP A 510 21.80 28.95 2.17
C ASP A 510 22.82 29.37 1.10
N ARG A 511 22.42 29.41 -0.18
CA ARG A 511 23.19 30.06 -1.27
C ARG A 511 23.34 31.57 -1.03
N LEU A 512 22.26 32.26 -0.64
CA LEU A 512 22.30 33.70 -0.33
C LEU A 512 23.15 34.01 0.90
N LEU A 513 23.12 33.16 1.94
CA LEU A 513 23.99 33.30 3.11
C LEU A 513 25.48 33.11 2.76
N ALA A 514 25.80 32.19 1.85
CA ALA A 514 27.17 32.03 1.33
C ALA A 514 27.62 33.27 0.53
N ASP A 515 26.81 33.75 -0.41
CA ASP A 515 27.08 34.97 -1.19
C ASP A 515 27.27 36.22 -0.30
N VAL A 516 26.48 36.37 0.77
CA VAL A 516 26.65 37.43 1.77
C VAL A 516 27.95 37.25 2.56
N ALA A 517 28.35 36.02 2.90
CA ALA A 517 29.62 35.76 3.58
C ALA A 517 30.83 36.09 2.68
N ASP A 518 30.82 35.66 1.42
CA ASP A 518 31.86 35.95 0.43
C ASP A 518 31.98 37.46 0.17
N LYS A 519 30.85 38.16 0.01
CA LYS A 519 30.83 39.63 -0.11
C LYS A 519 31.33 40.32 1.16
N THR A 520 31.07 39.78 2.34
CA THR A 520 31.60 40.30 3.60
C THR A 520 33.12 40.11 3.69
N ALA A 521 33.65 38.97 3.25
CA ALA A 521 35.09 38.72 3.17
C ALA A 521 35.78 39.64 2.14
N LEU A 522 35.15 39.89 1.00
CA LEU A 522 35.63 40.85 -0.02
C LEU A 522 35.63 42.29 0.50
N LEU A 523 34.57 42.71 1.22
CA LEU A 523 34.50 44.01 1.88
C LEU A 523 35.57 44.17 2.98
N ALA A 524 35.83 43.13 3.78
CA ALA A 524 36.91 43.14 4.76
C ALA A 524 38.28 43.27 4.10
N THR A 525 38.52 42.53 3.00
CA THR A 525 39.78 42.56 2.23
C THR A 525 40.02 43.94 1.63
N THR A 526 39.05 44.48 0.88
CA THR A 526 39.14 45.82 0.26
C THR A 526 39.22 46.96 1.28
N THR A 527 38.62 46.80 2.47
CA THR A 527 38.80 47.74 3.59
C THR A 527 40.23 47.70 4.14
N GLY A 528 40.84 46.51 4.23
CA GLY A 528 42.25 46.33 4.59
C GLY A 528 43.21 46.96 3.57
N GLU A 529 42.98 46.72 2.27
CA GLU A 529 43.73 47.34 1.17
C GLU A 529 43.62 48.88 1.21
N LEU A 530 42.41 49.41 1.43
CA LEU A 530 42.18 50.85 1.58
C LEU A 530 42.91 51.44 2.81
N GLN A 531 42.97 50.70 3.92
CA GLN A 531 43.72 51.10 5.10
C GLN A 531 45.24 51.09 4.85
N GLN A 532 45.76 50.06 4.15
CA GLN A 532 47.16 49.97 3.76
C GLN A 532 47.55 51.10 2.78
N ALA A 533 46.68 51.41 1.80
CA ALA A 533 46.89 52.50 0.86
C ALA A 533 46.90 53.88 1.56
N ARG A 534 46.05 54.08 2.58
CA ARG A 534 46.08 55.28 3.44
C ARG A 534 47.38 55.38 4.23
N GLN A 535 47.82 54.29 4.86
CA GLN A 535 49.10 54.25 5.59
C GLN A 535 50.28 54.58 4.68
N ALA A 536 50.36 53.96 3.49
CA ALA A 536 51.39 54.24 2.49
C ALA A 536 51.35 55.70 1.99
N THR A 537 50.16 56.29 1.86
CA THR A 537 50.00 57.72 1.51
C THR A 537 50.53 58.63 2.62
N ASP A 538 50.27 58.32 3.89
CA ASP A 538 50.74 59.11 5.02
C ASP A 538 52.24 58.93 5.29
N ASP A 539 52.81 57.75 5.03
CA ASP A 539 54.26 57.55 5.05
C ASP A 539 54.97 58.24 3.87
N ALA A 540 54.38 58.25 2.68
CA ALA A 540 54.87 59.05 1.56
C ALA A 540 54.85 60.56 1.89
N ARG A 541 53.76 61.06 2.52
CA ARG A 541 53.68 62.45 3.01
C ARG A 541 54.77 62.76 4.06
N ARG A 542 55.00 61.86 5.02
CA ARG A 542 56.09 61.99 6.01
C ARG A 542 57.46 62.01 5.35
N GLN A 543 57.68 61.21 4.29
CA GLN A 543 58.94 61.20 3.55
C GLN A 543 59.13 62.48 2.72
N ILE A 544 58.07 62.98 2.07
CA ILE A 544 58.08 64.28 1.37
C ILE A 544 58.46 65.40 2.35
N GLY A 545 57.79 65.52 3.49
CA GLY A 545 58.10 66.56 4.49
C GLY A 545 59.52 66.47 5.06
N ARG A 546 60.12 65.27 5.15
CA ARG A 546 61.55 65.12 5.50
C ARG A 546 62.49 65.58 4.38
N LEU A 547 62.15 65.30 3.12
CA LEU A 547 62.94 65.72 1.97
C LEU A 547 62.82 67.24 1.72
N GLU A 548 61.65 67.82 2.01
CA GLU A 548 61.43 69.27 2.00
C GLU A 548 62.25 69.94 3.10
N ALA A 549 62.18 69.48 4.35
CA ALA A 549 63.00 70.02 5.44
C ALA A 549 64.51 69.84 5.22
N LEU A 550 64.95 68.73 4.62
CA LEU A 550 66.35 68.52 4.23
C LEU A 550 66.75 69.52 3.13
N ARG A 551 65.93 69.69 2.09
CA ARG A 551 66.17 70.66 1.02
C ARG A 551 66.18 72.10 1.53
N GLU A 552 65.33 72.45 2.49
CA GLU A 552 65.34 73.77 3.16
C GLU A 552 66.66 73.99 3.93
N SER A 553 67.14 72.96 4.63
CA SER A 553 68.46 72.96 5.29
C SER A 553 69.60 73.12 4.28
N ASP A 554 69.58 72.38 3.18
CA ASP A 554 70.62 72.44 2.13
C ASP A 554 70.61 73.80 1.42
N VAL A 555 69.43 74.37 1.15
CA VAL A 555 69.29 75.73 0.58
C VAL A 555 69.78 76.78 1.57
N ALA A 556 69.47 76.66 2.86
CA ALA A 556 70.00 77.55 3.89
C ALA A 556 71.53 77.46 4.02
N ALA A 557 72.09 76.24 3.95
CA ALA A 557 73.53 76.00 3.94
C ALA A 557 74.21 76.64 2.71
N HIS A 558 73.66 76.43 1.50
CA HIS A 558 74.20 77.05 0.29
C HIS A 558 74.02 78.58 0.26
N LEU A 559 72.99 79.15 0.89
CA LEU A 559 72.87 80.61 1.07
C LEU A 559 73.92 81.17 2.04
N ALA A 560 74.27 80.43 3.09
CA ALA A 560 75.35 80.78 4.01
C ALA A 560 76.74 80.62 3.35
N GLU A 561 76.96 79.54 2.60
CA GLU A 561 78.17 79.34 1.79
C GLU A 561 78.32 80.44 0.74
N ARG A 562 77.23 80.77 0.01
CA ARG A 562 77.22 81.85 -0.98
C ARG A 562 77.56 83.20 -0.37
N SER A 563 76.94 83.58 0.75
CA SER A 563 77.23 84.88 1.38
C SER A 563 78.66 84.95 1.96
N ALA A 564 79.20 83.82 2.43
CA ALA A 564 80.62 83.72 2.79
C ALA A 564 81.56 83.83 1.57
N LEU A 565 81.17 83.27 0.41
CA LEU A 565 81.91 83.41 -0.85
C LEU A 565 81.81 84.83 -1.44
N GLU A 566 80.65 85.48 -1.35
CA GLU A 566 80.44 86.87 -1.75
C GLU A 566 81.26 87.82 -0.88
N SER A 567 81.28 87.62 0.45
CA SER A 567 82.15 88.38 1.36
C SER A 567 83.64 88.13 1.09
N ARG A 568 84.06 86.89 0.81
CA ARG A 568 85.44 86.60 0.39
C ARG A 568 85.81 87.25 -0.94
N LEU A 569 84.88 87.27 -1.91
CA LEU A 569 85.06 87.96 -3.17
C LEU A 569 85.22 89.47 -2.95
N GLU A 570 84.35 90.09 -2.16
CA GLU A 570 84.44 91.51 -1.77
C GLU A 570 85.77 91.82 -1.08
N THR A 571 86.24 91.00 -0.13
CA THR A 571 87.58 91.20 0.46
C THR A 571 88.69 91.09 -0.58
N SER A 572 88.63 90.11 -1.49
CA SER A 572 89.64 89.96 -2.56
C SER A 572 89.58 91.08 -3.61
N GLN A 573 88.41 91.68 -3.84
CA GLN A 573 88.25 92.85 -4.70
C GLN A 573 88.80 94.11 -4.04
N ASN A 574 88.60 94.28 -2.73
CA ASN A 574 89.20 95.37 -1.97
C ASN A 574 90.73 95.22 -1.87
N GLU A 575 91.25 93.99 -1.71
CA GLU A 575 92.68 93.69 -1.80
C GLU A 575 93.24 93.95 -3.21
N ALA A 576 92.54 93.52 -4.27
CA ALA A 576 92.94 93.77 -5.65
C ALA A 576 92.91 95.27 -6.00
N ALA A 577 91.90 96.02 -5.56
CA ALA A 577 91.83 97.47 -5.73
C ALA A 577 92.95 98.18 -4.96
N ARG A 578 93.27 97.73 -3.73
CA ARG A 578 94.42 98.23 -2.97
C ARG A 578 95.74 97.96 -3.70
N LEU A 579 95.96 96.73 -4.15
CA LEU A 579 97.13 96.35 -4.94
C LEU A 579 97.20 97.11 -6.26
N GLN A 580 96.07 97.42 -6.89
CA GLN A 580 96.01 98.29 -8.06
C GLN A 580 96.45 99.71 -7.72
N THR A 581 95.95 100.31 -6.62
CA THR A 581 96.43 101.65 -6.19
C THR A 581 97.90 101.66 -5.77
N GLU A 582 98.42 100.54 -5.28
CA GLU A 582 99.85 100.36 -4.96
C GLU A 582 100.69 100.22 -6.25
N VAL A 583 100.20 99.51 -7.27
CA VAL A 583 100.83 99.43 -8.60
C VAL A 583 100.74 100.76 -9.35
N GLU A 584 99.62 101.48 -9.27
CA GLU A 584 99.47 102.83 -9.83
C GLU A 584 100.43 103.80 -9.11
N GLY A 585 100.53 103.73 -7.79
CA GLY A 585 101.51 104.45 -6.99
C GLY A 585 102.95 104.16 -7.44
N LEU A 586 103.36 102.89 -7.47
CA LEU A 586 104.67 102.44 -7.95
C LEU A 586 104.91 102.82 -9.42
N SER A 587 103.89 102.87 -10.27
CA SER A 587 103.99 103.35 -11.66
C SER A 587 104.23 104.85 -11.72
N SER A 588 103.65 105.62 -10.80
CA SER A 588 103.89 107.06 -10.69
C SER A 588 105.29 107.34 -10.11
N GLU A 589 105.75 106.55 -9.15
CA GLU A 589 107.13 106.59 -8.67
C GLU A 589 108.12 106.26 -9.79
N LEU A 590 107.87 105.19 -10.56
CA LEU A 590 108.63 104.84 -11.78
C LEU A 590 108.58 105.94 -12.84
N SER A 591 107.45 106.64 -13.00
CA SER A 591 107.34 107.78 -13.92
C SER A 591 108.21 108.94 -13.43
N THR A 592 108.14 109.34 -12.16
CA THR A 592 109.03 110.40 -11.64
C THR A 592 110.50 109.97 -11.60
N LEU A 593 110.80 108.69 -11.45
CA LEU A 593 112.17 108.15 -11.57
C LEU A 593 112.64 108.16 -13.03
N SER A 594 111.76 107.89 -13.99
CA SER A 594 112.02 108.00 -15.42
C SER A 594 112.24 109.46 -15.85
N GLU A 595 111.46 110.40 -15.31
CA GLU A 595 111.64 111.85 -15.50
C GLU A 595 112.93 112.35 -14.84
N LYS A 596 113.26 111.92 -13.61
CA LYS A 596 114.56 112.21 -12.99
C LYS A 596 115.71 111.62 -13.80
N LEU A 597 115.56 110.41 -14.32
CA LEU A 597 116.57 109.75 -15.15
C LEU A 597 116.73 110.45 -16.51
N SER A 598 115.64 110.90 -17.13
CA SER A 598 115.71 111.66 -18.39
C SER A 598 116.27 113.08 -18.17
N SER A 599 115.98 113.73 -17.04
CA SER A 599 116.65 114.95 -16.59
C SER A 599 118.16 114.72 -16.47
N VAL A 600 118.59 113.71 -15.70
CA VAL A 600 120.01 113.36 -15.52
C VAL A 600 120.68 112.95 -16.85
N VAL A 601 119.97 112.30 -17.76
CA VAL A 601 120.48 112.02 -19.12
C VAL A 601 120.59 113.29 -19.97
N SER A 602 119.68 114.26 -19.81
CA SER A 602 119.78 115.56 -20.49
C SER A 602 120.92 116.42 -19.94
N GLU A 603 121.10 116.47 -18.62
CA GLU A 603 122.25 117.08 -17.94
C GLU A 603 123.56 116.42 -18.38
N ARG A 604 123.62 115.07 -18.40
CA ARG A 604 124.75 114.31 -18.94
C ARG A 604 125.06 114.70 -20.38
N ASN A 605 124.04 114.85 -21.23
CA ASN A 605 124.22 115.23 -22.63
C ASN A 605 124.72 116.68 -22.78
N GLN A 606 124.24 117.61 -21.94
CA GLN A 606 124.75 118.98 -21.92
C GLN A 606 126.17 119.07 -21.38
N LEU A 607 126.52 118.31 -20.33
CA LEU A 607 127.90 118.17 -19.85
C LEU A 607 128.81 117.53 -20.90
N MET A 608 128.35 116.48 -21.59
CA MET A 608 129.09 115.83 -22.68
C MET A 608 129.34 116.82 -23.82
N LYS A 609 128.34 117.63 -24.20
CA LYS A 609 128.50 118.68 -25.21
C LYS A 609 129.46 119.80 -24.77
N VAL A 610 129.45 120.18 -23.49
CA VAL A 610 130.46 121.11 -22.94
C VAL A 610 131.85 120.48 -22.97
N VAL A 611 132.00 119.17 -22.72
CA VAL A 611 133.27 118.47 -22.90
C VAL A 611 133.70 118.46 -24.37
N GLU A 612 132.80 118.18 -25.32
CA GLU A 612 133.07 118.24 -26.76
C GLU A 612 133.55 119.65 -27.19
N GLU A 613 132.86 120.70 -26.74
CA GLU A 613 133.23 122.11 -26.98
C GLU A 613 134.56 122.53 -26.31
N GLN A 614 134.98 121.85 -25.23
CA GLN A 614 136.29 122.04 -24.62
C GLN A 614 137.38 121.24 -25.33
N THR A 615 137.10 120.01 -25.79
CA THR A 615 138.05 119.26 -26.62
C THR A 615 138.29 119.91 -27.98
N ALA A 616 137.28 120.54 -28.58
CA ALA A 616 137.44 121.32 -29.82
C ALA A 616 138.27 122.61 -29.61
N ARG A 617 138.19 123.23 -28.41
CA ARG A 617 139.11 124.32 -28.04
C ARG A 617 140.53 123.81 -27.79
N ALA A 618 140.68 122.65 -27.16
CA ALA A 618 141.99 122.04 -26.91
C ALA A 618 142.69 121.69 -28.23
N SER A 619 142.00 121.02 -29.17
CA SER A 619 142.58 120.69 -30.47
C SER A 619 142.92 121.93 -31.30
N GLY A 620 142.11 122.99 -31.24
CA GLY A 620 142.43 124.26 -31.90
C GLY A 620 143.68 124.93 -31.31
N LEU A 621 143.85 124.88 -29.98
CA LEU A 621 145.06 125.37 -29.32
C LEU A 621 146.29 124.49 -29.59
N GLU A 622 146.12 123.17 -29.76
CA GLU A 622 147.21 122.27 -30.18
C GLU A 622 147.62 122.51 -31.64
N GLU A 623 146.67 122.81 -32.52
CA GLU A 623 146.92 123.16 -33.92
C GLU A 623 147.63 124.53 -34.02
N GLU A 624 147.16 125.56 -33.30
CA GLU A 624 147.85 126.87 -33.17
C GLU A 624 149.27 126.71 -32.57
N LEU A 625 149.46 125.83 -31.59
CA LEU A 625 150.79 125.56 -31.00
C LEU A 625 151.72 124.81 -31.97
N SER A 626 151.18 123.96 -32.85
CA SER A 626 151.98 123.29 -33.88
C SER A 626 152.52 124.26 -34.93
N VAL A 627 151.67 125.19 -35.40
CA VAL A 627 152.10 126.26 -36.33
C VAL A 627 153.16 127.14 -35.69
N ALA A 628 152.97 127.54 -34.43
CA ALA A 628 153.96 128.33 -33.69
C ALA A 628 155.28 127.59 -33.40
N LEU A 629 155.30 126.26 -33.43
CA LEU A 629 156.51 125.44 -33.29
C LEU A 629 157.25 125.28 -34.62
N ASP A 630 156.54 125.14 -35.74
CA ASP A 630 157.15 125.13 -37.07
C ASP A 630 157.67 126.53 -37.46
N ASP A 631 156.95 127.62 -37.14
CA ASP A 631 157.46 129.01 -37.29
C ASP A 631 158.78 129.24 -36.52
N VAL A 632 158.90 128.68 -35.30
CA VAL A 632 160.13 128.73 -34.51
C VAL A 632 161.24 127.86 -35.11
N ARG A 633 160.89 126.71 -35.68
CA ARG A 633 161.83 125.79 -36.31
C ARG A 633 162.44 126.36 -37.58
N ASP A 634 161.64 126.98 -38.44
CA ASP A 634 162.10 127.65 -39.65
C ASP A 634 163.05 128.82 -39.28
N ALA A 635 162.75 129.55 -38.20
CA ALA A 635 163.64 130.57 -37.65
C ALA A 635 164.93 130.01 -37.03
N GLU A 636 164.91 128.81 -36.44
CA GLU A 636 166.12 128.13 -35.95
C GLU A 636 166.99 127.59 -37.11
N GLU A 637 166.40 127.10 -38.20
CA GLU A 637 167.13 126.72 -39.41
C GLU A 637 167.73 127.95 -40.12
N GLU A 638 167.01 129.08 -40.27
CA GLU A 638 167.57 130.34 -40.80
C GLU A 638 168.75 130.85 -39.94
N ILE A 639 168.65 130.77 -38.60
CA ILE A 639 169.72 131.15 -37.69
C ILE A 639 170.94 130.23 -37.83
N GLU A 640 170.76 128.93 -38.08
CA GLU A 640 171.88 128.00 -38.24
C GLU A 640 172.54 128.10 -39.62
N GLU A 641 171.78 128.35 -40.70
CA GLU A 641 172.35 128.73 -42.00
C GLU A 641 173.19 130.01 -41.89
N LEU A 642 172.69 131.03 -41.18
CA LEU A 642 173.45 132.27 -40.92
C LEU A 642 174.72 132.03 -40.09
N ARG A 643 174.73 131.06 -39.15
CA ARG A 643 175.95 130.66 -38.44
C ARG A 643 176.93 129.95 -39.36
N GLN A 644 176.48 129.01 -40.17
CA GLN A 644 177.34 128.28 -41.11
C GLN A 644 177.98 129.23 -42.13
N ALA A 645 177.18 130.13 -42.73
CA ALA A 645 177.65 131.21 -43.60
C ALA A 645 178.70 132.09 -42.90
N LYS A 646 178.45 132.52 -41.66
CA LYS A 646 179.42 133.30 -40.87
C LYS A 646 180.73 132.55 -40.64
N THR A 647 180.69 131.25 -40.34
CA THR A 647 181.93 130.46 -40.16
C THR A 647 182.72 130.29 -41.45
N ALA A 648 182.05 130.21 -42.61
CA ALA A 648 182.70 130.18 -43.92
C ALA A 648 183.40 131.52 -44.22
N ASP A 649 182.75 132.65 -43.93
CA ASP A 649 183.37 133.99 -44.06
C ASP A 649 184.52 134.20 -43.08
N GLU A 650 184.39 133.77 -41.82
CA GLU A 650 185.48 133.89 -40.84
C GLU A 650 186.69 133.02 -41.20
N ALA A 651 186.48 131.81 -41.78
CA ALA A 651 187.55 130.99 -42.34
C ALA A 651 188.18 131.62 -43.59
N SER A 652 187.37 132.20 -44.48
CA SER A 652 187.83 132.92 -45.67
C SER A 652 188.71 134.12 -45.28
N ILE A 653 188.27 134.92 -44.31
CA ILE A 653 189.02 136.06 -43.74
C ILE A 653 190.32 135.61 -43.04
N GLN A 654 190.33 134.45 -42.40
CA GLN A 654 191.58 133.87 -41.84
C GLN A 654 192.54 133.44 -42.94
N SER A 655 192.06 132.81 -44.02
CA SER A 655 192.89 132.47 -45.18
C SER A 655 193.49 133.72 -45.85
N LEU A 656 192.69 134.79 -45.99
CA LEU A 656 193.13 136.08 -46.51
C LEU A 656 194.15 136.77 -45.59
N LYS A 657 194.02 136.63 -44.26
CA LYS A 657 195.04 137.08 -43.30
C LYS A 657 196.33 136.29 -43.42
N GLU A 658 196.29 134.98 -43.58
CA GLU A 658 197.50 134.18 -43.84
C GLU A 658 198.17 134.57 -45.17
N VAL A 659 197.40 134.76 -46.23
CA VAL A 659 197.91 135.25 -47.52
C VAL A 659 198.52 136.65 -47.37
N LEU A 660 197.92 137.55 -46.58
CA LEU A 660 198.50 138.87 -46.28
C LEU A 660 199.78 138.79 -45.43
N VAL A 661 199.90 137.83 -44.51
CA VAL A 661 201.12 137.60 -43.73
C VAL A 661 202.23 137.02 -44.61
N ARG A 662 201.91 136.04 -45.47
CA ARG A 662 202.87 135.49 -46.46
C ARG A 662 203.31 136.57 -47.46
N LEU A 663 202.37 137.41 -47.92
CA LEU A 663 202.67 138.56 -48.78
C LEU A 663 203.57 139.59 -48.06
N ARG A 664 203.33 139.86 -46.78
CA ARG A 664 204.21 140.72 -45.95
C ARG A 664 205.59 140.13 -45.72
N GLN A 665 205.72 138.81 -45.56
CA GLN A 665 207.02 138.15 -45.44
C GLN A 665 207.81 138.30 -46.75
N VAL A 666 207.20 137.93 -47.88
CA VAL A 666 207.82 138.09 -49.21
C VAL A 666 208.14 139.56 -49.52
N GLN A 667 207.33 140.51 -49.05
CA GLN A 667 207.62 141.95 -49.18
C GLN A 667 208.74 142.42 -48.24
N LEU A 668 208.95 141.81 -47.07
CA LEU A 668 210.10 142.10 -46.21
C LEU A 668 211.39 141.53 -46.80
N ASP A 669 211.37 140.25 -47.21
CA ASP A 669 212.52 139.58 -47.83
C ASP A 669 212.96 140.32 -49.11
N ALA A 670 212.00 140.73 -49.95
CA ALA A 670 212.28 141.54 -51.13
C ALA A 670 212.71 142.99 -50.81
N VAL A 671 212.28 143.57 -49.68
CA VAL A 671 212.74 144.88 -49.23
C VAL A 671 214.17 144.81 -48.67
N GLU A 672 214.62 143.69 -48.09
CA GLU A 672 216.04 143.53 -47.75
C GLU A 672 216.94 143.38 -49.01
N GLU A 673 216.47 142.73 -50.08
CA GLU A 673 217.21 142.72 -51.35
C GLU A 673 217.17 144.10 -52.04
N VAL A 674 216.04 144.82 -52.02
CA VAL A 674 215.97 146.20 -52.53
C VAL A 674 216.72 147.19 -51.62
N ASN A 675 216.94 146.91 -50.34
CA ASN A 675 217.84 147.70 -49.49
C ASN A 675 219.32 147.52 -49.89
N ASN A 676 219.68 146.44 -50.57
CA ASN A 676 220.95 146.33 -51.30
C ASN A 676 220.94 147.01 -52.68
N LYS A 677 219.76 147.32 -53.26
CA LYS A 677 219.61 147.76 -54.66
C LYS A 677 218.70 148.96 -54.91
N MET A 678 218.49 149.85 -53.93
CA MET A 678 218.52 151.29 -54.24
C MET A 678 219.96 151.75 -54.52
N ILE A 679 220.56 151.12 -55.53
CA ILE A 679 221.20 151.90 -56.59
C ILE A 679 220.09 152.50 -57.50
N VAL A 680 218.88 151.90 -57.61
CA VAL A 680 217.87 152.26 -58.64
C VAL A 680 216.42 152.44 -58.12
N THR A 681 216.07 153.70 -57.81
CA THR A 681 214.80 154.43 -58.10
C THR A 681 213.37 153.95 -57.68
N GLN A 682 212.79 154.70 -56.73
CA GLN A 682 211.57 155.56 -56.84
C GLN A 682 210.13 155.06 -57.19
N THR A 683 209.19 155.87 -56.66
CA THR A 683 207.84 156.26 -57.14
C THR A 683 206.57 155.43 -56.86
N ALA A 684 205.63 156.13 -56.21
CA ALA A 684 204.18 155.94 -56.07
C ALA A 684 203.43 156.25 -57.41
N PRO A 685 202.10 156.58 -57.52
CA PRO A 685 201.02 156.69 -56.50
C PRO A 685 199.56 156.27 -56.92
N THR A 686 198.72 155.85 -55.95
CA THR A 686 197.22 156.02 -55.94
C THR A 686 196.41 155.46 -57.16
N PRO A 687 195.09 155.72 -57.36
CA PRO A 687 193.94 156.00 -56.48
C PRO A 687 192.94 154.77 -56.51
N ASP A 688 191.60 154.75 -56.63
CA ASP A 688 190.52 155.77 -56.71
C ASP A 688 189.10 155.25 -56.31
N HIS A 689 188.18 156.22 -56.19
CA HIS A 689 186.70 156.29 -56.36
C HIS A 689 185.91 155.28 -57.26
N ARG A 690 184.54 155.20 -57.36
CA ARG A 690 183.27 155.93 -56.94
C ARG A 690 182.05 154.97 -57.28
N ARG A 691 180.70 155.23 -57.32
CA ARG A 691 179.71 156.35 -57.14
C ARG A 691 178.24 155.80 -57.05
N ARG A 692 177.34 156.41 -56.23
CA ARG A 692 175.86 156.63 -56.45
C ARG A 692 174.90 155.41 -56.63
N SER A 693 173.56 155.56 -56.83
CA SER A 693 172.45 156.17 -56.02
C SER A 693 171.11 156.34 -56.82
N SER A 694 169.98 155.71 -56.43
CA SER A 694 168.60 155.98 -56.92
C SER A 694 167.55 155.11 -56.17
N ILE A 695 166.44 155.58 -55.57
CA ILE A 695 165.14 156.15 -56.07
C ILE A 695 164.00 155.12 -56.31
N ALA A 696 163.31 154.75 -55.21
CA ALA A 696 161.87 154.82 -54.89
C ALA A 696 160.70 154.61 -55.90
N SER A 697 159.62 153.97 -55.37
CA SER A 697 158.15 154.25 -55.54
C SER A 697 157.26 153.28 -56.35
N ARG A 698 155.97 153.18 -55.92
CA ARG A 698 154.76 152.67 -56.64
C ARG A 698 154.59 151.14 -56.86
N GLN A 699 153.41 150.58 -57.18
CA GLN A 699 151.99 150.89 -56.80
C GLN A 699 151.00 149.81 -57.34
N SER A 700 150.29 149.10 -56.44
CA SER A 700 148.90 148.55 -56.52
C SER A 700 148.41 147.61 -57.67
N ILE A 701 147.48 146.72 -57.27
CA ILE A 701 146.61 145.82 -58.07
C ILE A 701 147.35 144.57 -58.62
N MET A 702 146.84 143.34 -58.47
CA MET A 702 145.53 142.90 -57.94
C MET A 702 145.66 142.13 -56.62
#